data_AF-A0A9D7RNJ3-F1
#
_entry.id   AF-A0A9D7RNJ3-F1
#
_cell.length_a   1.000
_cell.length_b   1.000
_cell.length_c   1.000
_cell.angle_alpha   90.00
_cell.angle_beta   90.00
_cell.angle_gamma   90.00
#
_symmetry.space_group_name_H-M   'P 1'
#
loop_
_entity.id
_entity.type
_entity.pdbx_description
1 polymer ?
#
loop_
_entity_poly.entity_id
_entity_poly.type
_entity_poly.pdbx_seq_one_letter_code
_entity_poly.pdbx_strand_id
1 'polypeptide(L)'
;MTNQRLAGSCRVALAAFLHDLGKLAERARIPEAQVKDADGNTCQAINELLACPEFKGRRTHIHAAYTAIALDLLEVDLPNLVGEDVFPFSAWGERNADDSLLNAAARHHRPDSFLQWIIASADRLASGFERSTFSDYNAAPDEEQSRLNHYTTRQWTLFEGIRLQSDKAGNPRRRYPLTPISAKGIFPVTVESCEHGERQRAQSEYLQLWEGLKSGLKAIPESHRVSLPLWLDHFDSLWLTYTHAIPSATAGIGGQVTPDVSLYDHSKTTAALAVALWRYHADQQHDQATVREELRLQWDLHRAQTSGAEDIWNEKKFLLIQGDFFGIQNFIFGEGSQTQKRAARLLRGRSFYVSLLTELAALKVLEGLDLPATSQVLNAAGKFLILAPNTPDVVERLQMLQRELDDWFVDKTYGQSGVGLAWLPASSSDFKKGDAASSPFGELMKRLFSSLETAKMQRLGLCDSAPTPAVFTGFLDNFSHGECRVDGRSPATKELEGGVWVSSLAFDQIKIGEWLAKNDRLLVTRAAIQPRDGQVLNQPALDIFGFHLLFTDGEDRSGMFGTEARRENLLRAWDFSLPAAEADVLWVGYARRHINAYVPRFRSTDLAEAEAGKYDKLSESDRENERLGGAKTLNHLALDDRRMVDDGRWIGVEALMTLKGDVDNLGLIFQAGLPQPTFAKMAALSRQLNAFFAVYLPTLCAREFPNAYTVFAGGDDFFLIGPWRSTIKLAQRMKDEFARFVAGNPDIHFSAGLSMTKPGMPIRQLASLADDALDKAKTLRREGSPVADKNAVTCFGCSVDWSQFDQLMEREAGLGRLASQHALSTGYVYGLLLLTEMAGSIRQRPKNAMWYSRFAYRTRRLVETRFRETEDKTEREKQRRRFQAELATEISSLGIEAHGAAYKIALFTHLYQQRD
;
A
#
# COMPACT_ATOMS: atom_id res chain seq x y z
N MET A 1 -8.00 -23.24 27.14
CA MET A 1 -6.60 -23.42 26.69
C MET A 1 -6.25 -22.51 25.50
N THR A 2 -7.13 -22.29 24.51
CA THR A 2 -6.88 -21.41 23.34
C THR A 2 -6.53 -19.96 23.70
N ASN A 3 -7.19 -19.35 24.71
CA ASN A 3 -6.92 -17.95 25.09
C ASN A 3 -5.48 -17.75 25.66
N GLN A 4 -4.93 -18.73 26.40
CA GLN A 4 -3.59 -18.62 26.99
C GLN A 4 -2.46 -18.74 25.94
N ARG A 5 -2.65 -19.55 24.89
CA ARG A 5 -1.67 -19.74 23.81
C ARG A 5 -1.50 -18.46 22.99
N LEU A 6 -2.61 -17.87 22.54
CA LEU A 6 -2.61 -16.60 21.82
C LEU A 6 -2.11 -15.44 22.70
N ALA A 7 -2.58 -15.34 23.95
CA ALA A 7 -2.11 -14.31 24.87
C ALA A 7 -0.59 -14.39 25.10
N GLY A 8 -0.04 -15.61 25.27
CA GLY A 8 1.40 -15.83 25.35
C GLY A 8 2.14 -15.38 24.08
N SER A 9 1.61 -15.71 22.90
CA SER A 9 2.17 -15.24 21.62
C SER A 9 2.15 -13.71 21.52
N CYS A 10 1.07 -13.05 21.94
CA CYS A 10 0.96 -11.61 21.96
C CYS A 10 1.96 -10.95 22.92
N ARG A 11 2.22 -11.54 24.10
CA ARG A 11 3.22 -11.02 25.05
C ARG A 11 4.63 -11.15 24.51
N VAL A 12 4.99 -12.31 23.92
CA VAL A 12 6.31 -12.50 23.27
C VAL A 12 6.47 -11.54 22.10
N ALA A 13 5.43 -11.38 21.29
CA ALA A 13 5.41 -10.39 20.22
C ALA A 13 5.65 -8.97 20.76
N LEU A 14 4.93 -8.55 21.80
CA LEU A 14 5.05 -7.21 22.36
C LEU A 14 6.47 -6.95 22.90
N ALA A 15 7.05 -7.91 23.62
CA ALA A 15 8.43 -7.83 24.12
C ALA A 15 9.44 -7.64 22.98
N ALA A 16 9.32 -8.46 21.93
CA ALA A 16 10.16 -8.40 20.75
C ALA A 16 9.90 -7.16 19.90
N PHE A 17 8.68 -6.63 19.87
CA PHE A 17 8.33 -5.43 19.12
C PHE A 17 8.92 -4.16 19.78
N LEU A 18 9.01 -4.15 21.11
CA LEU A 18 9.51 -3.06 21.93
C LEU A 18 10.99 -3.18 22.35
N HIS A 19 11.71 -4.24 21.96
CA HIS A 19 13.10 -4.48 22.38
C HIS A 19 14.05 -3.28 22.14
N ASP A 20 13.81 -2.55 21.05
CA ASP A 20 14.58 -1.40 20.59
C ASP A 20 13.89 -0.04 20.83
N LEU A 21 12.82 0.01 21.65
CA LEU A 21 12.12 1.25 22.01
C LEU A 21 13.07 2.33 22.53
N GLY A 22 14.11 1.92 23.26
CA GLY A 22 15.13 2.79 23.79
C GLY A 22 15.91 3.57 22.73
N LYS A 23 15.93 3.15 21.46
CA LYS A 23 16.53 3.95 20.39
C LYS A 23 15.80 5.28 20.18
N LEU A 24 14.47 5.28 20.29
CA LEU A 24 13.68 6.52 20.26
C LEU A 24 13.91 7.32 21.55
N ALA A 25 13.76 6.69 22.71
CA ALA A 25 13.85 7.38 24.00
C ALA A 25 15.25 7.97 24.28
N GLU A 26 16.32 7.25 23.96
CA GLU A 26 17.71 7.73 24.08
C GLU A 26 17.96 8.92 23.15
N ARG A 27 17.56 8.81 21.88
CA ARG A 27 17.77 9.87 20.89
C ARG A 27 16.90 11.09 21.17
N ALA A 28 15.75 10.93 21.82
CA ALA A 28 14.89 12.01 22.30
C ALA A 28 15.44 12.71 23.55
N ARG A 29 16.42 12.12 24.26
CA ARG A 29 16.93 12.59 25.56
C ARG A 29 15.78 12.84 26.55
N ILE A 30 14.95 11.82 26.75
CA ILE A 30 13.81 11.91 27.66
C ILE A 30 14.27 12.39 29.05
N PRO A 31 13.61 13.41 29.64
CA PRO A 31 14.06 14.02 30.89
C PRO A 31 14.03 13.05 32.08
N GLU A 32 13.14 12.05 32.04
CA GLU A 32 12.95 11.05 33.08
C GLU A 32 14.20 10.19 33.30
N ALA A 33 15.04 10.00 32.26
CA ALA A 33 16.30 9.28 32.39
C ALA A 33 17.32 9.98 33.31
N GLN A 34 17.18 11.29 33.52
CA GLN A 34 18.06 12.09 34.37
C GLN A 34 17.54 12.27 35.81
N VAL A 35 16.36 11.73 36.12
CA VAL A 35 15.82 11.73 37.50
C VAL A 35 16.77 10.93 38.40
N LYS A 36 17.01 11.43 39.62
CA LYS A 36 17.92 10.82 40.58
C LYS A 36 17.16 10.11 41.70
N ASP A 37 17.69 8.97 42.14
CA ASP A 37 17.24 8.27 43.33
C ASP A 37 17.75 8.96 44.62
N ALA A 38 17.42 8.38 45.78
CA ALA A 38 17.83 8.89 47.09
C ALA A 38 19.36 8.87 47.29
N ASP A 39 20.07 8.00 46.57
CA ASP A 39 21.53 7.85 46.60
C ASP A 39 22.24 8.76 45.56
N GLY A 40 21.46 9.55 44.81
CA GLY A 40 21.97 10.49 43.81
C GLY A 40 22.31 9.88 42.45
N ASN A 41 22.01 8.59 42.23
CA ASN A 41 22.20 7.89 40.97
C ASN A 41 21.06 8.23 40.00
N THR A 42 21.39 8.49 38.73
CA THR A 42 20.35 8.71 37.72
C THR A 42 19.68 7.40 37.31
N CYS A 43 18.40 7.46 36.92
CA CYS A 43 17.68 6.32 36.35
C CYS A 43 18.44 5.69 35.18
N GLN A 44 19.10 6.50 34.34
CA GLN A 44 20.01 6.03 33.30
C GLN A 44 21.14 5.17 33.87
N ALA A 45 21.90 5.68 34.85
CA ALA A 45 23.06 4.96 35.40
C ALA A 45 22.66 3.62 36.03
N ILE A 46 21.52 3.58 36.72
CA ILE A 46 20.99 2.34 37.31
C ILE A 46 20.67 1.31 36.22
N ASN A 47 19.94 1.71 35.18
CA ASN A 47 19.52 0.80 34.12
C ASN A 47 20.69 0.35 33.22
N GLU A 48 21.72 1.18 33.04
CA GLU A 48 22.95 0.79 32.33
C GLU A 48 23.68 -0.37 33.03
N LEU A 49 23.65 -0.43 34.37
CA LEU A 49 24.24 -1.54 35.10
C LEU A 49 23.50 -2.86 34.87
N LEU A 50 22.17 -2.80 34.75
CA LEU A 50 21.25 -3.94 34.68
C LEU A 50 21.14 -4.54 33.26
N ALA A 51 21.01 -3.68 32.25
CA ALA A 51 20.67 -4.06 30.88
C ALA A 51 21.85 -4.01 29.90
N CYS A 52 22.80 -3.09 30.09
CA CYS A 52 23.87 -2.89 29.12
C CYS A 52 25.04 -3.86 29.35
N PRO A 53 25.57 -4.48 28.26
CA PRO A 53 26.81 -5.24 28.33
C PRO A 53 28.02 -4.32 28.55
N GLU A 54 29.06 -4.86 29.20
CA GLU A 54 30.32 -4.18 29.46
C GLU A 54 31.41 -4.66 28.51
N PHE A 55 32.12 -3.72 27.88
CA PHE A 55 33.25 -4.00 27.00
C PHE A 55 34.41 -3.06 27.32
N LYS A 56 35.59 -3.62 27.62
CA LYS A 56 36.81 -2.86 28.02
C LYS A 56 36.54 -1.82 29.13
N GLY A 57 35.72 -2.17 30.12
CA GLY A 57 35.37 -1.30 31.25
C GLY A 57 34.38 -0.17 30.92
N ARG A 58 33.76 -0.19 29.74
CA ARG A 58 32.70 0.77 29.33
C ARG A 58 31.40 0.05 29.04
N ARG A 59 30.27 0.68 29.40
CA ARG A 59 28.94 0.19 29.04
C ARG A 59 28.63 0.55 27.59
N THR A 60 28.05 -0.40 26.86
CA THR A 60 27.70 -0.26 25.43
C THR A 60 26.21 -0.54 25.24
N HIS A 61 25.64 -0.19 24.08
CA HIS A 61 24.20 -0.40 23.81
C HIS A 61 23.32 0.34 24.84
N ILE A 62 23.59 1.64 25.05
CA ILE A 62 22.88 2.49 26.02
C ILE A 62 21.37 2.49 25.78
N HIS A 63 20.94 2.35 24.52
CA HIS A 63 19.52 2.20 24.18
C HIS A 63 18.83 1.05 24.95
N ALA A 64 19.53 -0.01 25.33
CA ALA A 64 18.96 -1.09 26.15
C ALA A 64 18.47 -0.59 27.53
N ALA A 65 19.24 0.30 28.17
CA ALA A 65 18.83 0.94 29.42
C ALA A 65 17.64 1.88 29.21
N TYR A 66 17.63 2.62 28.11
CA TYR A 66 16.50 3.47 27.74
C TYR A 66 15.25 2.68 27.36
N THR A 67 15.36 1.43 26.86
CA THR A 67 14.21 0.54 26.65
C THR A 67 13.52 0.24 27.98
N ALA A 68 14.28 -0.08 29.03
CA ALA A 68 13.72 -0.32 30.36
C ALA A 68 13.00 0.93 30.90
N ILE A 69 13.68 2.08 30.90
CA ILE A 69 13.11 3.36 31.36
C ILE A 69 11.85 3.72 30.56
N ALA A 70 11.89 3.56 29.23
CA ALA A 70 10.76 3.88 28.38
C ALA A 70 9.56 2.97 28.65
N LEU A 71 9.79 1.67 28.86
CA LEU A 71 8.71 0.73 29.20
C LEU A 71 8.06 1.06 30.54
N ASP A 72 8.86 1.38 31.57
CA ASP A 72 8.34 1.81 32.87
C ASP A 72 7.43 3.06 32.74
N LEU A 73 7.81 4.02 31.89
CA LEU A 73 7.02 5.23 31.65
C LEU A 73 5.71 4.95 30.89
N LEU A 74 5.73 3.99 29.97
CA LEU A 74 4.58 3.67 29.14
C LEU A 74 3.63 2.68 29.82
N GLU A 75 4.09 1.91 30.81
CA GLU A 75 3.36 0.81 31.45
C GLU A 75 1.93 1.18 31.85
N VAL A 76 1.72 2.39 32.38
CA VAL A 76 0.40 2.90 32.80
C VAL A 76 -0.64 2.94 31.68
N ASP A 77 -0.18 3.06 30.43
CA ASP A 77 -1.02 3.13 29.24
C ASP A 77 -1.05 1.81 28.43
N LEU A 78 -0.28 0.81 28.86
CA LEU A 78 -0.28 -0.53 28.26
C LEU A 78 -1.37 -1.42 28.91
N PRO A 79 -1.80 -2.51 28.24
CA PRO A 79 -2.56 -3.58 28.90
C PRO A 79 -1.80 -4.12 30.12
N ASN A 80 -2.47 -4.76 31.07
CA ASN A 80 -1.79 -5.33 32.24
C ASN A 80 -0.67 -6.30 31.82
N LEU A 81 0.58 -5.84 31.91
CA LEU A 81 1.79 -6.62 31.62
C LEU A 81 2.41 -7.22 32.90
N VAL A 82 1.89 -6.82 34.05
CA VAL A 82 2.29 -7.25 35.39
C VAL A 82 1.08 -7.83 36.13
N GLY A 83 1.28 -8.85 36.96
CA GLY A 83 0.21 -9.57 37.68
C GLY A 83 0.41 -11.08 37.71
N GLU A 84 -0.62 -11.84 38.10
CA GLU A 84 -0.53 -13.30 38.31
C GLU A 84 -0.51 -14.13 37.00
N ASP A 85 -1.14 -13.67 35.91
CA ASP A 85 -1.10 -14.35 34.61
C ASP A 85 -0.33 -13.51 33.58
N VAL A 86 0.97 -13.77 33.48
CA VAL A 86 1.89 -13.13 32.52
C VAL A 86 2.60 -14.13 31.60
N PHE A 87 2.06 -15.36 31.49
CA PHE A 87 2.63 -16.42 30.67
C PHE A 87 2.98 -15.95 29.24
N PRO A 88 4.16 -16.27 28.68
CA PRO A 88 5.18 -17.18 29.24
C PRO A 88 6.21 -16.54 30.17
N PHE A 89 6.11 -15.23 30.44
CA PHE A 89 7.02 -14.53 31.33
C PHE A 89 6.71 -14.82 32.81
N SER A 90 7.66 -14.49 33.68
CA SER A 90 7.50 -14.63 35.13
C SER A 90 6.86 -13.38 35.75
N ALA A 91 6.01 -13.56 36.76
CA ALA A 91 5.34 -12.47 37.47
C ALA A 91 6.28 -11.70 38.39
N TRP A 92 5.92 -10.45 38.70
CA TRP A 92 6.66 -9.64 39.66
C TRP A 92 6.48 -10.20 41.07
N GLY A 93 7.57 -10.72 41.67
CA GLY A 93 7.56 -11.36 43.00
C GLY A 93 7.84 -12.88 42.99
N GLU A 94 7.90 -13.50 41.82
CA GLU A 94 8.33 -14.91 41.69
C GLU A 94 9.86 -15.06 41.74
N ARG A 95 10.36 -16.25 42.09
CA ARG A 95 11.81 -16.55 42.15
C ARG A 95 12.55 -16.29 40.82
N ASN A 96 11.84 -16.25 39.69
CA ASN A 96 12.38 -16.05 38.35
C ASN A 96 12.03 -14.66 37.77
N ALA A 97 11.81 -13.63 38.59
CA ALA A 97 11.45 -12.28 38.14
C ALA A 97 12.41 -11.66 37.10
N ASP A 98 13.63 -12.18 36.97
CA ASP A 98 14.57 -11.83 35.89
C ASP A 98 14.05 -12.17 34.48
N ASP A 99 13.10 -13.11 34.33
CA ASP A 99 12.46 -13.48 33.05
C ASP A 99 11.11 -12.77 32.83
N SER A 100 11.03 -11.50 33.24
CA SER A 100 9.88 -10.63 32.97
C SER A 100 9.88 -10.13 31.52
N LEU A 101 8.72 -9.70 31.03
CA LEU A 101 8.55 -9.12 29.69
C LEU A 101 9.49 -7.93 29.46
N LEU A 102 9.58 -7.03 30.45
CA LEU A 102 10.43 -5.84 30.39
C LEU A 102 11.91 -6.23 30.28
N ASN A 103 12.36 -7.17 31.11
CA ASN A 103 13.74 -7.66 31.06
C ASN A 103 14.03 -8.37 29.74
N ALA A 104 13.06 -9.12 29.20
CA ALA A 104 13.20 -9.76 27.90
C ALA A 104 13.40 -8.73 26.77
N ALA A 105 12.65 -7.63 26.78
CA ALA A 105 12.82 -6.53 25.83
C ALA A 105 14.16 -5.80 26.03
N ALA A 106 14.50 -5.41 27.27
CA ALA A 106 15.67 -4.58 27.56
C ALA A 106 17.01 -5.36 27.49
N ARG A 107 17.04 -6.64 27.87
CA ARG A 107 18.27 -7.43 28.01
C ARG A 107 18.62 -8.27 26.77
N HIS A 108 18.00 -8.02 25.61
CA HIS A 108 18.30 -8.77 24.38
C HIS A 108 19.78 -8.65 23.90
N HIS A 109 20.51 -7.63 24.37
CA HIS A 109 21.97 -7.50 24.17
C HIS A 109 22.83 -8.24 25.21
N ARG A 110 22.24 -8.62 26.36
CA ARG A 110 22.86 -9.40 27.43
C ARG A 110 21.88 -10.49 27.91
N PRO A 111 21.49 -11.43 27.04
CA PRO A 111 20.45 -12.40 27.36
C PRO A 111 20.97 -13.50 28.32
N ASP A 112 20.14 -13.87 29.29
CA ASP A 112 20.41 -14.90 30.31
C ASP A 112 19.27 -15.93 30.40
N SER A 113 18.01 -15.51 30.26
CA SER A 113 16.87 -16.43 30.25
C SER A 113 16.57 -17.01 28.86
N PHE A 114 15.75 -18.05 28.83
CA PHE A 114 15.26 -18.64 27.57
C PHE A 114 14.56 -17.60 26.69
N LEU A 115 13.61 -16.83 27.23
CA LEU A 115 12.85 -15.83 26.45
C LEU A 115 13.72 -14.64 26.02
N GLN A 116 14.68 -14.22 26.84
CA GLN A 116 15.68 -13.22 26.43
C GLN A 116 16.51 -13.71 25.22
N TRP A 117 16.90 -14.98 25.20
CA TRP A 117 17.60 -15.58 24.07
C TRP A 117 16.72 -15.73 22.82
N ILE A 118 15.42 -15.99 22.97
CA ILE A 118 14.47 -15.96 21.85
C ILE A 118 14.47 -14.57 21.19
N ILE A 119 14.27 -13.51 21.98
CA ILE A 119 14.21 -12.13 21.45
C ILE A 119 15.55 -11.75 20.83
N ALA A 120 16.65 -12.03 21.51
CA ALA A 120 17.99 -11.76 21.00
C ALA A 120 18.27 -12.49 19.67
N SER A 121 17.79 -13.72 19.50
CA SER A 121 17.98 -14.50 18.27
C SER A 121 17.12 -13.94 17.13
N ALA A 122 15.88 -13.57 17.42
CA ALA A 122 14.95 -12.99 16.46
C ALA A 122 15.41 -11.62 15.92
N ASP A 123 15.88 -10.74 16.81
CA ASP A 123 16.42 -9.42 16.46
C ASP A 123 17.64 -9.55 15.52
N ARG A 124 18.50 -10.55 15.77
CA ARG A 124 19.64 -10.82 14.89
C ARG A 124 19.24 -11.46 13.55
N LEU A 125 18.22 -12.33 13.53
CA LEU A 125 17.63 -12.90 12.30
C LEU A 125 17.05 -11.81 11.40
N ALA A 126 16.33 -10.85 11.98
CA ALA A 126 15.70 -9.75 11.25
C ALA A 126 16.72 -8.88 10.48
N SER A 127 17.92 -8.70 11.03
CA SER A 127 19.00 -7.91 10.44
C SER A 127 19.92 -8.68 9.48
N GLY A 128 19.73 -9.99 9.32
CA GLY A 128 20.60 -10.83 8.48
C GLY A 128 21.97 -11.16 9.09
N PHE A 129 22.13 -10.96 10.41
CA PHE A 129 23.29 -11.29 11.25
C PHE A 129 24.65 -10.64 10.89
N GLU A 130 24.70 -9.32 10.72
CA GLU A 130 25.92 -8.52 10.97
C GLU A 130 25.87 -8.00 12.42
N ARG A 131 26.75 -8.49 13.31
CA ARG A 131 26.95 -7.83 14.63
C ARG A 131 28.39 -7.60 15.06
N SER A 132 29.40 -8.17 14.41
CA SER A 132 30.80 -7.82 14.68
C SER A 132 31.04 -6.32 14.45
N THR A 133 30.49 -5.76 13.37
CA THR A 133 30.57 -4.33 13.05
C THR A 133 29.71 -3.44 13.96
N PHE A 134 28.58 -3.93 14.47
CA PHE A 134 27.72 -3.21 15.42
C PHE A 134 28.28 -3.17 16.85
N SER A 135 28.93 -4.25 17.30
CA SER A 135 29.63 -4.24 18.59
C SER A 135 30.82 -3.28 18.58
N ASP A 136 31.52 -3.17 17.45
CA ASP A 136 32.59 -2.20 17.25
C ASP A 136 32.05 -0.75 17.19
N TYR A 137 30.87 -0.55 16.59
CA TYR A 137 30.15 0.73 16.58
C TYR A 137 29.78 1.23 17.98
N ASN A 138 29.12 0.38 18.79
CA ASN A 138 28.72 0.72 20.16
C ASN A 138 29.90 0.81 21.14
N ALA A 139 31.11 0.43 20.69
CA ALA A 139 32.35 0.54 21.45
C ALA A 139 33.14 1.83 21.18
N ALA A 140 32.84 2.55 20.08
CA ALA A 140 33.51 3.81 19.74
C ALA A 140 32.99 4.95 20.65
N PRO A 141 33.88 5.73 21.31
CA PRO A 141 33.43 6.89 22.08
C PRO A 141 32.73 7.91 21.17
N ASP A 142 31.69 8.55 21.71
CA ASP A 142 30.84 9.57 21.05
C ASP A 142 31.59 10.88 20.67
N GLU A 143 32.92 10.89 20.82
CA GLU A 143 33.79 12.07 20.73
C GLU A 143 34.62 12.10 19.44
N GLU A 144 34.35 13.18 18.70
CA GLU A 144 35.21 13.92 17.76
C GLU A 144 35.85 13.18 16.59
N GLN A 145 35.12 13.17 15.45
CA GLN A 145 35.66 13.50 14.10
C GLN A 145 34.63 13.36 12.96
N SER A 146 33.42 12.83 13.22
CA SER A 146 32.34 12.69 12.23
C SER A 146 31.23 13.74 12.40
N ARG A 147 30.76 14.33 11.30
CA ARG A 147 29.58 15.22 11.26
C ARG A 147 28.26 14.48 11.55
N LEU A 148 28.25 13.15 11.46
CA LEU A 148 27.07 12.29 11.63
C LEU A 148 27.23 11.35 12.84
N ASN A 149 26.17 11.23 13.65
CA ASN A 149 26.04 10.29 14.77
C ASN A 149 24.60 9.74 14.86
N HIS A 150 24.27 8.96 15.90
CA HIS A 150 22.94 8.35 16.04
C HIS A 150 21.80 9.33 16.24
N TYR A 151 22.08 10.55 16.72
CA TYR A 151 21.06 11.61 16.83
C TYR A 151 20.79 12.23 15.46
N THR A 152 21.84 12.54 14.69
CA THR A 152 21.70 13.31 13.43
C THR A 152 21.41 12.44 12.22
N THR A 153 21.82 11.17 12.22
CA THR A 153 21.58 10.25 11.10
C THR A 153 20.09 10.10 10.81
N ARG A 154 19.70 10.18 9.53
CA ARG A 154 18.34 9.94 9.06
C ARG A 154 18.25 8.61 8.32
N GLN A 155 17.04 8.06 8.25
CA GLN A 155 16.80 6.84 7.48
C GLN A 155 16.94 7.10 5.99
N TRP A 156 17.68 6.24 5.29
CA TRP A 156 17.86 6.30 3.85
C TRP A 156 16.66 5.67 3.15
N THR A 157 16.31 6.18 1.97
CA THR A 157 15.31 5.51 1.13
C THR A 157 15.91 4.26 0.50
N LEU A 158 15.15 3.16 0.51
CA LEU A 158 15.52 1.94 -0.21
C LEU A 158 15.51 2.16 -1.72
N PHE A 159 14.69 3.09 -2.21
CA PHE A 159 14.49 3.31 -3.63
C PHE A 159 15.76 3.74 -4.36
N GLU A 160 16.61 4.59 -3.77
CA GLU A 160 17.86 5.02 -4.43
C GLU A 160 18.85 3.86 -4.60
N GLY A 161 18.82 2.88 -3.70
CA GLY A 161 19.70 1.71 -3.70
C GLY A 161 19.27 0.61 -4.66
N ILE A 162 18.03 0.64 -5.16
CA ILE A 162 17.51 -0.39 -6.08
C ILE A 162 18.08 -0.20 -7.47
N ARG A 163 18.67 -1.25 -8.05
CA ARG A 163 19.13 -1.28 -9.45
C ARG A 163 18.82 -2.61 -10.10
N LEU A 164 18.30 -2.55 -11.32
CA LEU A 164 18.03 -3.76 -12.13
C LEU A 164 19.20 -4.10 -13.07
N GLN A 165 20.08 -3.13 -13.35
CA GLN A 165 21.30 -3.31 -14.14
C GLN A 165 22.54 -2.96 -13.32
N SER A 166 23.66 -3.64 -13.56
CA SER A 166 24.83 -3.81 -12.68
C SER A 166 25.70 -2.57 -12.40
N ASP A 167 25.23 -1.37 -12.67
CA ASP A 167 26.00 -0.16 -12.37
C ASP A 167 25.96 0.14 -10.87
N LYS A 168 27.15 0.36 -10.27
CA LYS A 168 27.27 0.72 -8.85
C LYS A 168 26.47 1.99 -8.57
N ALA A 169 25.47 1.90 -7.70
CA ALA A 169 24.73 3.06 -7.23
C ALA A 169 25.70 4.06 -6.57
N GLY A 170 25.55 5.34 -6.91
CA GLY A 170 26.20 6.42 -6.16
C GLY A 170 25.64 6.51 -4.74
N ASN A 171 26.29 7.29 -3.87
CA ASN A 171 25.82 7.48 -2.50
C ASN A 171 24.39 8.06 -2.46
N PRO A 172 23.43 7.39 -1.78
CA PRO A 172 22.05 7.87 -1.66
C PRO A 172 21.97 9.28 -1.07
N ARG A 173 21.20 10.16 -1.70
CA ARG A 173 21.06 11.60 -1.33
C ARG A 173 19.68 11.96 -0.78
N ARG A 174 18.82 10.98 -0.60
CA ARG A 174 17.48 11.17 -0.06
C ARG A 174 17.32 10.45 1.28
N ARG A 175 16.56 11.08 2.16
CA ARG A 175 16.33 10.66 3.55
C ARG A 175 14.88 10.85 3.93
N TYR A 176 14.37 10.06 4.86
CA TYR A 176 13.07 10.33 5.47
C TYR A 176 13.21 11.37 6.61
N PRO A 177 12.37 12.42 6.62
CA PRO A 177 12.33 13.36 7.73
C PRO A 177 11.74 12.70 8.97
N LEU A 178 12.16 13.12 10.17
CA LEU A 178 11.63 12.62 11.45
C LEU A 178 10.23 13.20 11.74
N THR A 179 9.23 12.73 10.99
CA THR A 179 7.83 13.12 11.15
C THR A 179 6.94 11.89 11.24
N PRO A 180 5.76 11.96 11.88
CA PRO A 180 4.80 10.87 11.85
C PRO A 180 4.28 10.58 10.42
N ILE A 181 3.73 9.38 10.21
CA ILE A 181 3.09 9.05 8.92
C ILE A 181 1.98 10.04 8.61
N SER A 182 2.11 10.64 7.44
CA SER A 182 1.13 11.47 6.75
C SER A 182 1.34 11.31 5.24
N ALA A 183 0.40 11.77 4.41
CA ALA A 183 0.56 11.68 2.95
C ALA A 183 1.83 12.40 2.46
N LYS A 184 2.27 13.45 3.17
CA LYS A 184 3.55 14.13 2.92
C LYS A 184 4.74 13.41 3.56
N GLY A 185 4.59 12.91 4.79
CA GLY A 185 5.67 12.33 5.60
C GLY A 185 6.28 11.04 5.03
N ILE A 186 5.57 10.36 4.13
CA ILE A 186 6.10 9.17 3.45
C ILE A 186 7.07 9.48 2.30
N PHE A 187 7.27 10.76 1.94
CA PHE A 187 8.19 11.13 0.86
C PHE A 187 9.61 11.38 1.37
N PRO A 188 10.63 10.80 0.73
CA PRO A 188 11.99 11.11 1.07
C PRO A 188 12.37 12.52 0.53
N VAL A 189 13.14 13.25 1.32
CA VAL A 189 13.60 14.62 1.04
C VAL A 189 15.12 14.65 0.86
N THR A 190 15.70 15.77 0.41
CA THR A 190 17.16 15.86 0.23
C THR A 190 17.89 15.86 1.57
N VAL A 191 19.14 15.38 1.60
CA VAL A 191 19.97 15.35 2.83
C VAL A 191 19.99 16.72 3.51
N GLU A 192 20.18 17.80 2.75
CA GLU A 192 20.30 19.17 3.27
C GLU A 192 19.05 19.66 4.00
N SER A 193 17.89 19.08 3.68
CA SER A 193 16.60 19.52 4.23
C SER A 193 16.24 18.91 5.59
N CYS A 194 16.87 17.80 5.98
CA CYS A 194 16.50 17.06 7.19
C CYS A 194 17.66 16.49 8.01
N GLU A 195 18.86 16.38 7.44
CA GLU A 195 20.05 15.90 8.13
C GLU A 195 20.95 17.09 8.47
N HIS A 196 20.63 17.74 9.59
CA HIS A 196 21.42 18.86 10.11
C HIS A 196 22.51 18.32 11.04
N GLY A 197 23.70 18.93 11.03
CA GLY A 197 24.79 18.58 11.97
C GLY A 197 24.51 18.98 13.43
N GLU A 198 23.35 19.57 13.70
CA GLU A 198 22.94 20.10 15.00
C GLU A 198 22.22 19.04 15.84
N ARG A 199 22.92 18.49 16.84
CA ARG A 199 22.39 17.44 17.73
C ARG A 199 21.09 17.86 18.43
N GLN A 200 21.02 19.10 18.93
CA GLN A 200 19.87 19.61 19.71
C GLN A 200 18.58 19.64 18.89
N ARG A 201 18.68 20.05 17.62
CA ARG A 201 17.54 20.06 16.71
C ARG A 201 17.04 18.64 16.46
N ALA A 202 17.95 17.72 16.16
CA ALA A 202 17.58 16.32 15.94
C ALA A 202 16.95 15.68 17.18
N GLN A 203 17.47 15.95 18.38
CA GLN A 203 16.90 15.50 19.64
C GLN A 203 15.49 16.06 19.85
N SER A 204 15.24 17.32 19.49
CA SER A 204 13.91 17.93 19.58
C SER A 204 12.90 17.26 18.63
N GLU A 205 13.31 16.88 17.43
CA GLU A 205 12.47 16.12 16.48
C GLU A 205 12.13 14.73 17.02
N TYR A 206 13.11 14.01 17.59
CA TYR A 206 12.86 12.74 18.28
C TYR A 206 11.93 12.90 19.48
N LEU A 207 12.08 13.96 20.26
CA LEU A 207 11.22 14.25 21.40
C LEU A 207 9.76 14.50 20.96
N GLN A 208 9.53 15.18 19.84
CA GLN A 208 8.20 15.33 19.27
C GLN A 208 7.56 13.99 18.90
N LEU A 209 8.34 13.06 18.33
CA LEU A 209 7.88 11.69 18.04
C LEU A 209 7.57 10.92 19.33
N TRP A 210 8.40 11.07 20.37
CA TRP A 210 8.17 10.46 21.68
C TRP A 210 6.90 10.96 22.36
N GLU A 211 6.69 12.29 22.40
CA GLU A 211 5.45 12.88 22.95
C GLU A 211 4.22 12.47 22.14
N GLY A 212 4.34 12.40 20.81
CA GLY A 212 3.31 11.90 19.93
C GLY A 212 2.94 10.44 20.20
N LEU A 213 3.93 9.57 20.41
CA LEU A 213 3.72 8.16 20.80
C LEU A 213 2.97 8.05 22.14
N LYS A 214 3.40 8.81 23.17
CA LYS A 214 2.73 8.84 24.49
C LYS A 214 1.27 9.30 24.37
N SER A 215 1.03 10.38 23.64
CA SER A 215 -0.33 10.87 23.40
C SER A 215 -1.17 9.88 22.58
N GLY A 216 -0.54 9.21 21.61
CA GLY A 216 -1.19 8.23 20.75
C GLY A 216 -1.63 6.98 21.51
N LEU A 217 -0.86 6.52 22.50
CA LEU A 217 -1.22 5.40 23.39
C LEU A 217 -2.49 5.71 24.21
N LYS A 218 -2.61 6.95 24.69
CA LYS A 218 -3.80 7.43 25.42
C LYS A 218 -5.03 7.53 24.53
N ALA A 219 -4.85 7.67 23.22
CA ALA A 219 -5.95 7.73 22.26
C ALA A 219 -6.54 6.33 21.94
N ILE A 220 -5.85 5.24 22.28
CA ILE A 220 -6.42 3.89 22.17
C ILE A 220 -7.58 3.77 23.17
N PRO A 221 -8.78 3.35 22.77
CA PRO A 221 -9.91 3.21 23.67
C PRO A 221 -9.56 2.36 24.89
N GLU A 222 -9.84 2.87 26.09
CA GLU A 222 -9.54 2.20 27.36
C GLU A 222 -10.21 0.81 27.42
N SER A 223 -11.43 0.71 26.88
CA SER A 223 -12.20 -0.53 26.81
C SER A 223 -11.55 -1.63 25.96
N HIS A 224 -10.62 -1.28 25.06
CA HIS A 224 -9.90 -2.24 24.21
C HIS A 224 -8.61 -2.75 24.88
N ARG A 225 -8.09 -2.05 25.91
CA ARG A 225 -6.89 -2.48 26.67
C ARG A 225 -7.08 -3.81 27.40
N VAL A 226 -8.34 -4.21 27.64
CA VAL A 226 -8.68 -5.49 28.29
C VAL A 226 -8.35 -6.72 27.42
N SER A 227 -8.23 -6.54 26.09
CA SER A 227 -7.91 -7.60 25.14
C SER A 227 -6.56 -7.31 24.49
N LEU A 228 -5.52 -8.03 24.94
CA LEU A 228 -4.16 -7.85 24.42
C LEU A 228 -4.07 -8.03 22.89
N PRO A 229 -4.71 -9.03 22.25
CA PRO A 229 -4.67 -9.16 20.78
C PRO A 229 -5.30 -7.97 20.04
N LEU A 230 -6.43 -7.45 20.52
CA LEU A 230 -7.09 -6.28 19.92
C LEU A 230 -6.25 -5.02 20.10
N TRP A 231 -5.75 -4.80 21.33
CA TRP A 231 -4.88 -3.67 21.64
C TRP A 231 -3.58 -3.71 20.83
N LEU A 232 -2.98 -4.90 20.65
CA LEU A 232 -1.73 -5.04 19.88
C LEU A 232 -1.91 -4.67 18.40
N ASP A 233 -3.08 -4.92 17.81
CA ASP A 233 -3.39 -4.48 16.43
C ASP A 233 -3.48 -2.94 16.34
N HIS A 234 -4.03 -2.28 17.37
CA HIS A 234 -4.00 -0.81 17.49
C HIS A 234 -2.57 -0.30 17.65
N PHE A 235 -1.81 -0.91 18.56
CA PHE A 235 -0.44 -0.54 18.85
C PHE A 235 0.49 -0.70 17.63
N ASP A 236 0.29 -1.73 16.81
CA ASP A 236 1.05 -1.92 15.56
C ASP A 236 0.96 -0.70 14.63
N SER A 237 -0.25 -0.16 14.45
CA SER A 237 -0.48 1.04 13.62
C SER A 237 0.06 2.32 14.27
N LEU A 238 -0.01 2.43 15.60
CA LEU A 238 0.59 3.55 16.34
C LEU A 238 2.12 3.53 16.23
N TRP A 239 2.73 2.36 16.46
CA TRP A 239 4.16 2.14 16.36
C TRP A 239 4.66 2.48 14.95
N LEU A 240 3.96 1.99 13.93
CA LEU A 240 4.21 2.35 12.53
C LEU A 240 4.19 3.87 12.34
N THR A 241 3.15 4.54 12.84
CA THR A 241 2.97 5.98 12.64
C THR A 241 4.16 6.81 13.12
N TYR A 242 4.73 6.49 14.29
CA TYR A 242 5.78 7.30 14.90
C TYR A 242 7.21 6.78 14.69
N THR A 243 7.38 5.55 14.17
CA THR A 243 8.72 4.94 14.03
C THR A 243 9.11 4.56 12.61
N HIS A 244 8.26 4.82 11.60
CA HIS A 244 8.55 4.48 10.20
C HIS A 244 9.75 5.20 9.58
N ALA A 245 10.14 6.36 10.11
CA ALA A 245 11.23 7.21 9.60
C ALA A 245 12.48 7.16 10.50
N ILE A 246 12.40 6.45 11.62
CA ILE A 246 13.51 6.30 12.55
C ILE A 246 14.40 5.18 12.03
N PRO A 247 15.70 5.42 11.76
CA PRO A 247 16.58 4.34 11.34
C PRO A 247 16.80 3.35 12.49
N SER A 248 16.58 2.05 12.23
CA SER A 248 16.82 0.98 13.21
C SER A 248 18.30 0.89 13.58
N ALA A 249 19.18 1.23 12.65
CA ALA A 249 20.61 1.30 12.84
C ALA A 249 21.17 2.57 12.19
N THR A 250 22.23 3.15 12.75
CA THR A 250 22.83 4.40 12.26
C THR A 250 24.27 4.18 11.81
N ALA A 251 24.74 4.93 10.82
CA ALA A 251 26.09 4.80 10.29
C ALA A 251 27.12 5.26 11.34
N GLY A 252 27.98 4.34 11.78
CA GLY A 252 29.10 4.60 12.67
C GLY A 252 30.36 5.09 11.95
N ILE A 253 31.34 5.53 12.75
CA ILE A 253 32.72 5.82 12.31
C ILE A 253 33.24 4.60 11.54
N GLY A 254 33.45 4.74 10.22
CA GLY A 254 33.91 3.66 9.33
C GLY A 254 32.93 3.21 8.24
N GLY A 255 31.66 3.67 8.24
CA GLY A 255 30.76 3.52 7.08
C GLY A 255 30.26 2.10 6.78
N GLN A 256 30.28 1.19 7.75
CA GLN A 256 29.96 -0.23 7.52
C GLN A 256 28.46 -0.59 7.58
N VAL A 257 27.59 0.30 8.11
CA VAL A 257 26.15 0.02 8.27
C VAL A 257 25.31 1.04 7.48
N THR A 258 24.42 0.54 6.64
CA THR A 258 23.48 1.37 5.86
C THR A 258 22.18 1.56 6.64
N PRO A 259 21.77 2.80 6.97
CA PRO A 259 20.57 3.07 7.78
C PRO A 259 19.29 3.09 6.92
N ASP A 260 19.02 2.01 6.18
CA ASP A 260 17.93 1.93 5.18
C ASP A 260 16.67 1.19 5.69
N VAL A 261 16.73 0.57 6.87
CA VAL A 261 15.61 -0.09 7.54
C VAL A 261 15.05 0.80 8.65
N SER A 262 13.72 0.91 8.72
CA SER A 262 13.08 1.66 9.80
C SER A 262 13.02 0.85 11.09
N LEU A 263 12.93 1.54 12.22
CA LEU A 263 12.70 0.94 13.52
C LEU A 263 11.42 0.10 13.53
N TYR A 264 10.34 0.59 12.88
CA TYR A 264 9.11 -0.19 12.71
C TYR A 264 9.34 -1.52 12.00
N ASP A 265 9.96 -1.52 10.81
CA ASP A 265 10.09 -2.72 9.98
C ASP A 265 11.01 -3.75 10.66
N HIS A 266 12.05 -3.28 11.35
CA HIS A 266 12.92 -4.12 12.18
C HIS A 266 12.15 -4.74 13.35
N SER A 267 11.41 -3.93 14.11
CA SER A 267 10.57 -4.42 15.22
C SER A 267 9.52 -5.43 14.75
N LYS A 268 8.81 -5.15 13.65
CA LYS A 268 7.74 -6.01 13.12
C LYS A 268 8.26 -7.40 12.73
N THR A 269 9.36 -7.43 11.98
CA THR A 269 9.99 -8.69 11.56
C THR A 269 10.59 -9.44 12.74
N THR A 270 11.20 -8.75 13.69
CA THR A 270 11.72 -9.32 14.95
C THR A 270 10.59 -9.96 15.77
N ALA A 271 9.44 -9.29 15.92
CA ALA A 271 8.30 -9.83 16.64
C ALA A 271 7.75 -11.10 15.99
N ALA A 272 7.61 -11.12 14.66
CA ALA A 272 7.17 -12.29 13.92
C ALA A 272 8.13 -13.49 14.10
N LEU A 273 9.45 -13.24 14.01
CA LEU A 273 10.50 -14.25 14.19
C LEU A 273 10.54 -14.78 15.63
N ALA A 274 10.41 -13.90 16.63
CA ALA A 274 10.41 -14.26 18.04
C ALA A 274 9.23 -15.18 18.39
N VAL A 275 8.03 -14.86 17.91
CA VAL A 275 6.85 -15.70 18.11
C VAL A 275 7.04 -17.05 17.43
N ALA A 276 7.44 -17.09 16.16
CA ALA A 276 7.64 -18.35 15.45
C ALA A 276 8.70 -19.24 16.14
N LEU A 277 9.81 -18.66 16.57
CA LEU A 277 10.88 -19.39 17.27
C LEU A 277 10.41 -19.90 18.64
N TRP A 278 9.75 -19.05 19.44
CA TRP A 278 9.22 -19.46 20.75
C TRP A 278 8.19 -20.58 20.61
N ARG A 279 7.20 -20.40 19.72
CA ARG A 279 6.10 -21.37 19.53
C ARG A 279 6.63 -22.71 19.02
N TYR A 280 7.65 -22.72 18.17
CA TYR A 280 8.29 -23.96 17.71
C TYR A 280 8.80 -24.81 18.88
N HIS A 281 9.54 -24.20 19.81
CA HIS A 281 10.07 -24.91 20.97
C HIS A 281 8.99 -25.21 22.03
N ALA A 282 8.07 -24.27 22.27
CA ALA A 282 7.01 -24.42 23.27
C ALA A 282 5.97 -25.49 22.88
N ASP A 283 5.53 -25.54 21.63
CA ASP A 283 4.53 -26.51 21.16
C ASP A 283 5.09 -27.95 21.16
N GLN A 284 6.38 -28.09 20.89
CA GLN A 284 7.09 -29.38 20.92
C GLN A 284 7.55 -29.77 22.34
N GLN A 285 7.26 -28.94 23.35
CA GLN A 285 7.64 -29.15 24.76
C GLN A 285 9.15 -29.36 24.95
N HIS A 286 9.97 -28.66 24.17
CA HIS A 286 11.42 -28.69 24.34
C HIS A 286 11.82 -28.09 25.70
N ASP A 287 12.82 -28.69 26.35
CA ASP A 287 13.35 -28.18 27.61
C ASP A 287 13.99 -26.79 27.42
N GLN A 288 13.50 -25.80 28.16
CA GLN A 288 13.90 -24.41 27.99
C GLN A 288 15.39 -24.17 28.29
N ALA A 289 15.96 -24.90 29.26
CA ALA A 289 17.37 -24.78 29.61
C ALA A 289 18.27 -25.31 28.47
N THR A 290 17.89 -26.44 27.88
CA THR A 290 18.58 -27.02 26.72
C THR A 290 18.55 -26.09 25.52
N VAL A 291 17.36 -25.54 25.18
CA VAL A 291 17.23 -24.61 24.05
C VAL A 291 17.99 -23.32 24.29
N ARG A 292 17.99 -22.79 25.52
CA ARG A 292 18.81 -21.63 25.89
C ARG A 292 20.29 -21.88 25.58
N GLU A 293 20.83 -23.02 26.03
CA GLU A 293 22.22 -23.37 25.77
C GLU A 293 22.50 -23.57 24.26
N GLU A 294 21.57 -24.15 23.52
CA GLU A 294 21.66 -24.29 22.06
C GLU A 294 21.78 -22.92 21.36
N LEU A 295 20.88 -21.99 21.67
CA LEU A 295 20.89 -20.62 21.10
C LEU A 295 22.15 -19.85 21.48
N ARG A 296 22.64 -20.03 22.72
CA ARG A 296 23.89 -19.44 23.19
C ARG A 296 25.10 -19.99 22.44
N LEU A 297 25.22 -21.31 22.33
CA LEU A 297 26.31 -21.99 21.64
C LEU A 297 26.34 -21.67 20.15
N GLN A 298 25.17 -21.65 19.49
CA GLN A 298 25.02 -21.20 18.10
C GLN A 298 25.68 -19.84 17.90
N TRP A 299 25.43 -18.90 18.81
CA TRP A 299 25.97 -17.55 18.74
C TRP A 299 27.45 -17.47 19.06
N ASP A 300 27.92 -18.20 20.08
CA ASP A 300 29.33 -18.24 20.45
C ASP A 300 30.20 -18.79 19.31
N LEU A 301 29.75 -19.85 18.65
CA LEU A 301 30.42 -20.42 17.48
C LEU A 301 30.41 -19.48 16.26
N HIS A 302 29.29 -18.78 16.04
CA HIS A 302 29.20 -17.78 14.98
C HIS A 302 30.21 -16.64 15.19
N ARG A 303 30.32 -16.12 16.43
CA ARG A 303 31.31 -15.08 16.78
C ARG A 303 32.75 -15.58 16.65
N ALA A 304 32.99 -16.84 16.99
CA ALA A 304 34.30 -17.48 16.86
C ALA A 304 34.68 -17.86 15.42
N GLN A 305 33.79 -17.63 14.43
CA GLN A 305 33.98 -18.01 13.03
C GLN A 305 34.41 -19.48 12.85
N THR A 306 33.82 -20.38 13.65
CA THR A 306 34.22 -21.79 13.68
C THR A 306 33.69 -22.56 12.46
N SER A 307 34.59 -23.21 11.71
CA SER A 307 34.25 -24.06 10.56
C SER A 307 33.35 -25.24 10.96
N GLY A 308 32.27 -25.49 10.21
CA GLY A 308 31.33 -26.60 10.46
C GLY A 308 30.15 -26.27 11.38
N ALA A 309 30.07 -25.05 11.92
CA ALA A 309 28.92 -24.60 12.72
C ALA A 309 27.65 -24.29 11.88
N GLU A 310 27.69 -24.50 10.56
CA GLU A 310 26.60 -24.16 9.64
C GLU A 310 25.38 -25.08 9.81
N ASP A 311 25.59 -26.36 10.09
CA ASP A 311 24.53 -27.36 10.26
C ASP A 311 23.58 -27.02 11.41
N ILE A 312 24.09 -26.32 12.44
CA ILE A 312 23.32 -25.92 13.62
C ILE A 312 22.22 -24.90 13.28
N TRP A 313 22.38 -24.14 12.18
CA TRP A 313 21.41 -23.14 11.73
C TRP A 313 20.43 -23.65 10.67
N ASN A 314 20.56 -24.92 10.26
CA ASN A 314 19.80 -25.51 9.15
C ASN A 314 18.49 -26.19 9.59
N GLU A 315 18.25 -26.30 10.90
CA GLU A 315 16.96 -26.77 11.40
C GLU A 315 15.82 -25.84 10.97
N LYS A 316 14.79 -26.42 10.35
CA LYS A 316 13.66 -25.69 9.80
C LYS A 316 12.65 -25.36 10.88
N LYS A 317 12.93 -24.33 11.67
CA LYS A 317 12.07 -23.86 12.77
C LYS A 317 10.92 -22.95 12.31
N PHE A 318 11.04 -22.36 11.12
CA PHE A 318 10.12 -21.34 10.62
C PHE A 318 9.25 -21.85 9.47
N LEU A 319 8.03 -21.36 9.36
CA LEU A 319 7.12 -21.62 8.25
C LEU A 319 6.61 -20.30 7.69
N LEU A 320 6.95 -20.01 6.43
CA LEU A 320 6.44 -18.83 5.72
C LEU A 320 5.14 -19.22 5.02
N ILE A 321 4.02 -18.59 5.39
CA ILE A 321 2.70 -18.83 4.83
C ILE A 321 2.31 -17.64 3.96
N GLN A 322 2.09 -17.88 2.67
CA GLN A 322 1.57 -16.90 1.74
C GLN A 322 0.11 -17.19 1.41
N GLY A 323 -0.71 -16.14 1.37
CA GLY A 323 -2.04 -16.19 0.78
C GLY A 323 -2.10 -15.31 -0.46
N ASP A 324 -2.85 -15.73 -1.47
CA ASP A 324 -3.16 -14.92 -2.66
C ASP A 324 -4.61 -15.12 -3.09
N PHE A 325 -5.27 -14.01 -3.43
CA PHE A 325 -6.64 -13.99 -3.92
C PHE A 325 -6.67 -14.23 -5.43
N PHE A 326 -7.39 -15.24 -5.87
CA PHE A 326 -7.52 -15.59 -7.28
C PHE A 326 -8.82 -15.07 -7.89
N GLY A 327 -8.75 -14.69 -9.17
CA GLY A 327 -9.93 -14.29 -9.94
C GLY A 327 -10.41 -12.86 -9.66
N ILE A 328 -9.53 -11.98 -9.15
CA ILE A 328 -9.84 -10.56 -8.84
C ILE A 328 -10.62 -9.89 -9.97
N GLN A 329 -10.13 -9.98 -11.22
CA GLN A 329 -10.78 -9.35 -12.36
C GLN A 329 -12.20 -9.86 -12.61
N ASN A 330 -12.39 -11.19 -12.58
CA ASN A 330 -13.70 -11.80 -12.78
C ASN A 330 -14.67 -11.44 -11.65
N PHE A 331 -14.15 -11.36 -10.42
CA PHE A 331 -14.93 -11.01 -9.24
C PHE A 331 -15.40 -9.54 -9.27
N ILE A 332 -14.49 -8.60 -9.58
CA ILE A 332 -14.81 -7.17 -9.63
C ILE A 332 -15.74 -6.83 -10.80
N PHE A 333 -15.50 -7.42 -11.98
CA PHE A 333 -16.16 -7.03 -13.23
C PHE A 333 -17.29 -7.98 -13.70
N GLY A 334 -17.89 -8.77 -12.79
CA GLY A 334 -18.99 -9.71 -13.09
C GLY A 334 -20.28 -9.08 -13.69
N GLU A 335 -21.06 -9.89 -14.42
CA GLU A 335 -22.17 -9.49 -15.31
C GLU A 335 -23.57 -9.48 -14.66
N GLY A 336 -24.52 -8.69 -15.21
CA GLY A 336 -25.93 -8.68 -14.81
C GLY A 336 -26.75 -7.52 -15.40
N SER A 337 -28.07 -7.70 -15.51
CA SER A 337 -28.98 -6.71 -16.15
C SER A 337 -29.10 -5.38 -15.37
N GLN A 338 -28.94 -5.41 -14.05
CA GLN A 338 -29.03 -4.22 -13.18
C GLN A 338 -27.66 -3.62 -12.81
N THR A 339 -26.58 -4.20 -13.30
CA THR A 339 -25.20 -3.78 -13.01
C THR A 339 -24.94 -2.34 -13.43
N GLN A 340 -25.56 -1.86 -14.51
CA GLN A 340 -25.37 -0.49 -15.00
C GLN A 340 -26.01 0.58 -14.11
N LYS A 341 -27.24 0.35 -13.60
CA LYS A 341 -27.95 1.34 -12.78
C LYS A 341 -27.26 1.59 -11.42
N ARG A 342 -26.47 0.63 -10.95
CA ARG A 342 -25.80 0.68 -9.63
C ARG A 342 -24.28 0.52 -9.75
N ALA A 343 -23.73 0.80 -10.94
CA ALA A 343 -22.36 0.51 -11.35
C ALA A 343 -21.31 1.00 -10.35
N ALA A 344 -21.40 2.27 -9.92
CA ALA A 344 -20.42 2.85 -9.00
C ALA A 344 -20.41 2.13 -7.64
N ARG A 345 -21.57 2.01 -6.97
CA ARG A 345 -21.68 1.35 -5.66
C ARG A 345 -21.20 -0.09 -5.72
N LEU A 346 -21.60 -0.83 -6.75
CA LEU A 346 -21.22 -2.22 -6.94
C LEU A 346 -19.71 -2.39 -7.20
N LEU A 347 -19.11 -1.56 -8.05
CA LEU A 347 -17.67 -1.56 -8.33
C LEU A 347 -16.84 -1.36 -7.06
N ARG A 348 -17.19 -0.33 -6.27
CA ARG A 348 -16.52 -0.02 -5.01
C ARG A 348 -16.67 -1.17 -4.03
N GLY A 349 -17.91 -1.64 -3.87
CA GLY A 349 -18.23 -2.78 -3.03
C GLY A 349 -17.38 -3.99 -3.36
N ARG A 350 -17.39 -4.43 -4.62
CA ARG A 350 -16.63 -5.59 -5.09
C ARG A 350 -15.12 -5.42 -4.94
N SER A 351 -14.58 -4.27 -5.30
CA SER A 351 -13.16 -4.00 -5.17
C SER A 351 -12.72 -4.05 -3.71
N PHE A 352 -13.46 -3.39 -2.82
CA PHE A 352 -13.19 -3.44 -1.39
C PHE A 352 -13.35 -4.85 -0.83
N TYR A 353 -14.35 -5.59 -1.32
CA TYR A 353 -14.62 -6.97 -0.90
C TYR A 353 -13.41 -7.89 -1.13
N VAL A 354 -12.63 -7.68 -2.20
CA VAL A 354 -11.39 -8.44 -2.44
C VAL A 354 -10.38 -8.18 -1.33
N SER A 355 -10.07 -6.91 -1.04
CA SER A 355 -9.16 -6.54 0.04
C SER A 355 -9.66 -7.05 1.40
N LEU A 356 -10.96 -6.95 1.65
CA LEU A 356 -11.62 -7.45 2.86
C LEU A 356 -11.50 -8.97 2.99
N LEU A 357 -11.76 -9.73 1.91
CA LEU A 357 -11.60 -11.19 1.91
C LEU A 357 -10.15 -11.59 2.19
N THR A 358 -9.17 -10.89 1.61
CA THR A 358 -7.75 -11.14 1.89
C THR A 358 -7.39 -10.85 3.35
N GLU A 359 -7.82 -9.72 3.91
CA GLU A 359 -7.61 -9.37 5.32
C GLU A 359 -8.26 -10.40 6.27
N LEU A 360 -9.49 -10.82 5.97
CA LEU A 360 -10.21 -11.79 6.79
C LEU A 360 -9.68 -13.22 6.63
N ALA A 361 -9.15 -13.59 5.46
CA ALA A 361 -8.46 -14.86 5.28
C ALA A 361 -7.15 -14.89 6.08
N ALA A 362 -6.37 -13.80 6.06
CA ALA A 362 -5.19 -13.68 6.92
C ALA A 362 -5.57 -13.76 8.39
N LEU A 363 -6.62 -13.05 8.81
CA LEU A 363 -7.14 -13.11 10.18
C LEU A 363 -7.59 -14.52 10.56
N LYS A 364 -8.27 -15.23 9.65
CA LYS A 364 -8.69 -16.63 9.85
C LYS A 364 -7.50 -17.54 10.11
N VAL A 365 -6.41 -17.37 9.34
CA VAL A 365 -5.15 -18.11 9.56
C VAL A 365 -4.51 -17.76 10.89
N LEU A 366 -4.44 -16.47 11.25
CA LEU A 366 -3.89 -16.04 12.54
C LEU A 366 -4.68 -16.61 13.73
N GLU A 367 -6.01 -16.54 13.68
CA GLU A 367 -6.90 -17.06 14.71
C GLU A 367 -6.82 -18.60 14.81
N GLY A 368 -6.78 -19.31 13.68
CA GLY A 368 -6.68 -20.78 13.67
C GLY A 368 -5.34 -21.32 14.19
N LEU A 369 -4.27 -20.51 14.09
CA LEU A 369 -2.93 -20.85 14.54
C LEU A 369 -2.53 -20.21 15.90
N ASP A 370 -3.44 -19.49 16.54
CA ASP A 370 -3.20 -18.74 17.79
C ASP A 370 -2.00 -17.76 17.67
N LEU A 371 -1.90 -17.07 16.53
CA LEU A 371 -0.85 -16.11 16.20
C LEU A 371 -1.32 -14.65 16.31
N PRO A 372 -0.46 -13.74 16.79
CA PRO A 372 -0.76 -12.32 16.90
C PRO A 372 -0.76 -11.63 15.53
N ALA A 373 -1.39 -10.46 15.43
CA ALA A 373 -1.36 -9.62 14.23
C ALA A 373 0.06 -9.22 13.78
N THR A 374 1.04 -9.25 14.68
CA THR A 374 2.46 -9.01 14.37
C THR A 374 3.11 -10.12 13.55
N SER A 375 2.58 -11.35 13.58
CA SER A 375 3.05 -12.46 12.74
C SER A 375 2.73 -12.26 11.26
N GLN A 376 1.75 -11.41 10.93
CA GLN A 376 1.49 -10.96 9.56
C GLN A 376 2.47 -9.84 9.20
N VAL A 377 3.46 -10.17 8.37
CA VAL A 377 4.53 -9.24 7.99
C VAL A 377 4.14 -8.40 6.78
N LEU A 378 3.34 -8.96 5.87
CA LEU A 378 2.85 -8.27 4.68
C LEU A 378 1.35 -8.48 4.51
N ASN A 379 0.66 -7.43 4.08
CA ASN A 379 -0.67 -7.52 3.49
C ASN A 379 -0.84 -6.40 2.45
N ALA A 380 -0.84 -6.74 1.16
CA ALA A 380 -0.98 -5.78 0.08
C ALA A 380 -1.49 -6.48 -1.19
N ALA A 381 -2.33 -5.78 -1.98
CA ALA A 381 -2.79 -6.21 -3.31
C ALA A 381 -3.31 -7.66 -3.37
N GLY A 382 -4.15 -8.06 -2.42
CA GLY A 382 -4.74 -9.40 -2.38
C GLY A 382 -3.80 -10.51 -1.90
N LYS A 383 -2.57 -10.16 -1.49
CA LYS A 383 -1.56 -11.09 -1.00
C LYS A 383 -1.17 -10.78 0.45
N PHE A 384 -0.89 -11.82 1.22
CA PHE A 384 -0.33 -11.68 2.56
C PHE A 384 0.80 -12.66 2.81
N LEU A 385 1.67 -12.33 3.77
CA LEU A 385 2.75 -13.19 4.27
C LEU A 385 2.67 -13.26 5.79
N ILE A 386 2.52 -14.46 6.34
CA ILE A 386 2.51 -14.76 7.77
C ILE A 386 3.72 -15.63 8.09
N LEU A 387 4.40 -15.33 9.20
CA LEU A 387 5.45 -16.18 9.74
C LEU A 387 4.90 -16.98 10.93
N ALA A 388 5.05 -18.30 10.86
CA ALA A 388 4.54 -19.26 11.84
C ALA A 388 5.65 -20.23 12.28
N PRO A 389 5.47 -20.95 13.41
CA PRO A 389 6.35 -22.06 13.76
C PRO A 389 6.15 -23.24 12.81
N ASN A 390 7.22 -23.90 12.40
CA ASN A 390 7.14 -25.10 11.55
C ASN A 390 6.93 -26.36 12.40
N THR A 391 5.68 -26.67 12.76
CA THR A 391 5.32 -27.90 13.49
C THR A 391 4.28 -28.72 12.72
N PRO A 392 4.19 -30.05 12.96
CA PRO A 392 3.16 -30.88 12.33
C PRO A 392 1.73 -30.38 12.58
N ASP A 393 1.41 -29.94 13.81
CA ASP A 393 0.10 -29.36 14.18
C ASP A 393 -0.24 -28.14 13.33
N VAL A 394 0.72 -27.24 13.10
CA VAL A 394 0.49 -26.05 12.25
C VAL A 394 0.19 -26.45 10.81
N VAL A 395 0.92 -27.42 10.25
CA VAL A 395 0.69 -27.88 8.87
C VAL A 395 -0.68 -28.53 8.72
N GLU A 396 -1.09 -29.37 9.68
CA GLU A 396 -2.42 -29.99 9.69
C GLU A 396 -3.55 -28.94 9.78
N ARG A 397 -3.41 -27.96 10.68
CA ARG A 397 -4.36 -26.85 10.79
C ARG A 397 -4.44 -26.01 9.54
N LEU A 398 -3.33 -25.73 8.86
CA LEU A 398 -3.33 -24.99 7.60
C LEU A 398 -4.11 -25.70 6.50
N GLN A 399 -4.03 -27.03 6.44
CA GLN A 399 -4.82 -27.82 5.49
C GLN A 399 -6.32 -27.71 5.80
N MET A 400 -6.71 -27.74 7.08
CA MET A 400 -8.11 -27.53 7.48
C MET A 400 -8.58 -26.11 7.13
N LEU A 401 -7.77 -25.11 7.44
CA LEU A 401 -8.09 -23.71 7.15
C LEU A 401 -8.23 -23.45 5.64
N GLN A 402 -7.37 -24.04 4.80
CA GLN A 402 -7.52 -23.98 3.34
C GLN A 402 -8.89 -24.53 2.90
N ARG A 403 -9.32 -25.68 3.44
CA ARG A 403 -10.64 -26.26 3.13
C ARG A 403 -11.79 -25.34 3.59
N GLU A 404 -11.71 -24.75 4.78
CA GLU A 404 -12.72 -23.80 5.25
C GLU A 404 -12.85 -22.58 4.33
N LEU A 405 -11.72 -22.06 3.83
CA LEU A 405 -11.72 -20.96 2.86
C LEU A 405 -12.36 -21.42 1.54
N ASP A 406 -11.95 -22.57 1.00
CA ASP A 406 -12.47 -23.13 -0.25
C ASP A 406 -13.97 -23.42 -0.17
N ASP A 407 -14.45 -24.03 0.92
CA ASP A 407 -15.86 -24.33 1.16
C ASP A 407 -16.71 -23.06 1.16
N TRP A 408 -16.23 -21.99 1.81
CA TRP A 408 -16.92 -20.69 1.79
C TRP A 408 -17.00 -20.13 0.37
N PHE A 409 -15.92 -20.21 -0.42
CA PHE A 409 -15.91 -19.72 -1.79
C PHE A 409 -16.79 -20.57 -2.73
N VAL A 410 -16.82 -21.89 -2.56
CA VAL A 410 -17.70 -22.78 -3.33
C VAL A 410 -19.16 -22.47 -3.02
N ASP A 411 -19.52 -22.36 -1.74
CA ASP A 411 -20.90 -22.08 -1.31
C ASP A 411 -21.38 -20.67 -1.69
N LYS A 412 -20.58 -19.63 -1.41
CA LYS A 412 -21.02 -18.23 -1.57
C LYS A 412 -20.71 -17.63 -2.94
N THR A 413 -19.69 -18.14 -3.64
CA THR A 413 -19.22 -17.55 -4.92
C THR A 413 -19.25 -18.51 -6.10
N TYR A 414 -19.65 -19.78 -5.90
CA TYR A 414 -19.61 -20.85 -6.90
C TYR A 414 -18.20 -21.12 -7.43
N GLY A 415 -17.17 -20.92 -6.60
CA GLY A 415 -15.77 -21.17 -6.95
C GLY A 415 -15.20 -20.25 -8.03
N GLN A 416 -15.83 -19.10 -8.31
CA GLN A 416 -15.30 -18.14 -9.31
C GLN A 416 -14.09 -17.35 -8.84
N SER A 417 -13.95 -17.26 -7.53
CA SER A 417 -12.84 -16.66 -6.82
C SER A 417 -12.43 -17.61 -5.70
N GLY A 418 -11.23 -17.43 -5.18
CA GLY A 418 -10.73 -18.22 -4.06
C GLY A 418 -9.54 -17.54 -3.41
N VAL A 419 -9.14 -18.03 -2.24
CA VAL A 419 -7.88 -17.68 -1.60
C VAL A 419 -7.08 -18.95 -1.45
N GLY A 420 -5.89 -18.99 -2.05
CA GLY A 420 -4.96 -20.12 -1.91
C GLY A 420 -3.88 -19.79 -0.90
N LEU A 421 -3.62 -20.75 -0.02
CA LEU A 421 -2.51 -20.75 0.91
C LEU A 421 -1.37 -21.60 0.36
N ALA A 422 -0.16 -21.06 0.38
CA ALA A 422 1.08 -21.77 0.11
C ALA A 422 2.01 -21.59 1.31
N TRP A 423 2.71 -22.64 1.73
CA TRP A 423 3.64 -22.54 2.86
C TRP A 423 4.98 -23.21 2.58
N LEU A 424 6.05 -22.58 3.07
CA LEU A 424 7.42 -23.02 2.84
C LEU A 424 8.20 -23.08 4.17
N PRO A 425 8.71 -24.25 4.57
CA PRO A 425 9.62 -24.38 5.71
C PRO A 425 10.96 -23.67 5.47
N ALA A 426 11.44 -22.95 6.48
CA ALA A 426 12.70 -22.21 6.45
C ALA A 426 13.49 -22.40 7.75
N SER A 427 14.81 -22.26 7.63
CA SER A 427 15.76 -22.34 8.74
C SER A 427 16.36 -20.97 9.04
N SER A 428 17.07 -20.85 10.18
CA SER A 428 17.77 -19.62 10.53
C SER A 428 18.85 -19.22 9.50
N SER A 429 19.45 -20.20 8.82
CA SER A 429 20.42 -19.96 7.74
C SER A 429 19.80 -19.28 6.52
N ASP A 430 18.52 -19.50 6.24
CA ASP A 430 17.83 -18.84 5.12
C ASP A 430 17.69 -17.31 5.33
N PHE A 431 17.74 -16.83 6.57
CA PHE A 431 17.63 -15.40 6.88
C PHE A 431 18.98 -14.67 6.90
N LYS A 432 20.09 -15.36 6.69
CA LYS A 432 21.43 -14.74 6.66
C LYS A 432 21.57 -13.80 5.47
N LYS A 433 22.31 -12.71 5.69
CA LYS A 433 22.70 -11.77 4.65
C LYS A 433 23.64 -12.47 3.66
N GLY A 434 23.52 -12.09 2.39
CA GLY A 434 24.49 -12.40 1.36
C GLY A 434 24.53 -11.27 0.32
N ASP A 435 25.45 -11.38 -0.63
CA ASP A 435 25.59 -10.39 -1.69
C ASP A 435 24.55 -10.61 -2.80
N ALA A 436 24.35 -9.61 -3.66
CA ALA A 436 23.39 -9.68 -4.77
C ALA A 436 23.54 -10.92 -5.68
N ALA A 437 24.74 -11.51 -5.77
CA ALA A 437 25.01 -12.71 -6.56
C ALA A 437 24.69 -14.02 -5.83
N SER A 438 24.74 -14.05 -4.49
CA SER A 438 24.53 -15.24 -3.67
C SER A 438 24.03 -14.84 -2.28
N SER A 439 22.71 -14.82 -2.13
CA SER A 439 22.02 -14.49 -0.88
C SER A 439 21.08 -15.63 -0.48
N PRO A 440 21.27 -16.28 0.69
CA PRO A 440 20.34 -17.28 1.21
C PRO A 440 18.90 -16.76 1.28
N PHE A 441 18.73 -15.52 1.74
CA PHE A 441 17.42 -14.88 1.82
C PHE A 441 16.83 -14.62 0.43
N GLY A 442 17.64 -14.19 -0.53
CA GLY A 442 17.22 -14.05 -1.93
C GLY A 442 16.71 -15.39 -2.52
N GLU A 443 17.38 -16.50 -2.20
CA GLU A 443 16.98 -17.84 -2.64
C GLU A 443 15.72 -18.34 -1.92
N LEU A 444 15.56 -18.05 -0.62
CA LEU A 444 14.30 -18.30 0.10
C LEU A 444 13.13 -17.60 -0.60
N MET A 445 13.29 -16.33 -0.99
CA MET A 445 12.23 -15.57 -1.66
C MET A 445 11.89 -16.12 -3.05
N LYS A 446 12.88 -16.62 -3.81
CA LYS A 446 12.62 -17.29 -5.10
C LYS A 446 11.82 -18.57 -4.92
N ARG A 447 12.23 -19.44 -3.98
CA ARG A 447 11.49 -20.67 -3.66
C ARG A 447 10.06 -20.37 -3.19
N LEU A 448 9.91 -19.34 -2.37
CA LEU A 448 8.62 -18.87 -1.86
C LEU A 448 7.70 -18.44 -3.01
N PHE A 449 8.20 -17.62 -3.95
CA PHE A 449 7.47 -17.23 -5.15
C PHE A 449 7.04 -18.43 -6.00
N SER A 450 7.94 -19.39 -6.24
CA SER A 450 7.61 -20.61 -6.99
C SER A 450 6.54 -21.48 -6.30
N SER A 451 6.57 -21.56 -4.96
CA SER A 451 5.54 -22.26 -4.19
C SER A 451 4.16 -21.63 -4.38
N LEU A 452 4.08 -20.30 -4.32
CA LEU A 452 2.83 -19.58 -4.54
C LEU A 452 2.29 -19.80 -5.94
N GLU A 453 3.13 -19.67 -6.98
CA GLU A 453 2.72 -19.89 -8.38
C GLU A 453 2.18 -21.32 -8.61
N THR A 454 2.76 -22.32 -7.94
CA THR A 454 2.24 -23.70 -7.97
C THR A 454 0.85 -23.78 -7.37
N ALA A 455 0.63 -23.17 -6.19
CA ALA A 455 -0.68 -23.16 -5.54
C ALA A 455 -1.76 -22.47 -6.40
N LYS A 456 -1.42 -21.44 -7.19
CA LYS A 456 -2.37 -20.79 -8.12
C LYS A 456 -2.92 -21.71 -9.18
N MET A 457 -2.18 -22.77 -9.52
CA MET A 457 -2.55 -23.76 -10.53
C MET A 457 -3.41 -24.90 -9.95
N GLN A 458 -3.52 -24.99 -8.61
CA GLN A 458 -4.22 -26.05 -7.88
C GLN A 458 -5.42 -25.50 -7.09
N ARG A 459 -6.28 -24.71 -7.75
CA ARG A 459 -7.39 -24.00 -7.09
C ARG A 459 -8.48 -24.95 -6.59
N LEU A 460 -9.03 -24.64 -5.41
CA LEU A 460 -10.19 -25.31 -4.80
C LEU A 460 -10.01 -26.82 -4.55
N GLY A 461 -8.76 -27.32 -4.58
CA GLY A 461 -8.48 -28.74 -4.32
C GLY A 461 -9.26 -29.72 -5.20
N LEU A 462 -9.67 -29.33 -6.41
CA LEU A 462 -10.57 -30.14 -7.25
C LEU A 462 -10.01 -31.53 -7.63
N CYS A 463 -8.69 -31.69 -7.54
CA CYS A 463 -7.97 -32.93 -7.84
C CYS A 463 -7.45 -33.64 -6.58
N ASP A 464 -7.83 -33.19 -5.38
CA ASP A 464 -7.36 -33.78 -4.13
C ASP A 464 -8.05 -35.12 -3.86
N SER A 465 -7.52 -35.88 -2.90
CA SER A 465 -8.08 -37.18 -2.50
C SER A 465 -9.50 -37.07 -1.91
N ALA A 466 -9.86 -35.89 -1.41
CA ALA A 466 -11.20 -35.53 -0.94
C ALA A 466 -11.55 -34.12 -1.46
N PRO A 467 -11.97 -33.99 -2.73
CA PRO A 467 -12.19 -32.68 -3.34
C PRO A 467 -13.46 -32.04 -2.79
N THR A 468 -13.50 -30.70 -2.75
CA THR A 468 -14.72 -29.96 -2.42
C THR A 468 -15.82 -30.31 -3.44
N PRO A 469 -17.05 -30.66 -3.01
CA PRO A 469 -18.13 -31.03 -3.91
C PRO A 469 -18.43 -29.92 -4.92
N ALA A 470 -18.14 -30.17 -6.20
CA ALA A 470 -18.39 -29.21 -7.29
C ALA A 470 -19.82 -29.26 -7.84
N VAL A 471 -20.65 -30.19 -7.35
CA VAL A 471 -22.05 -30.36 -7.77
C VAL A 471 -22.96 -29.96 -6.62
N PHE A 472 -23.74 -28.89 -6.84
CA PHE A 472 -24.65 -28.34 -5.85
C PHE A 472 -25.97 -29.12 -5.82
N THR A 473 -26.22 -29.85 -4.74
CA THR A 473 -27.50 -30.55 -4.49
C THR A 473 -28.60 -29.53 -4.17
N GLY A 474 -29.79 -29.70 -4.77
CA GLY A 474 -30.93 -28.79 -4.55
C GLY A 474 -30.74 -27.37 -5.10
N PHE A 475 -29.74 -27.14 -5.98
CA PHE A 475 -29.46 -25.80 -6.52
C PHE A 475 -30.68 -25.15 -7.18
N LEU A 476 -31.43 -25.90 -7.98
CA LEU A 476 -32.63 -25.41 -8.67
C LEU A 476 -33.78 -25.08 -7.70
N ASP A 477 -33.79 -25.68 -6.51
CA ASP A 477 -34.84 -25.47 -5.50
C ASP A 477 -34.71 -24.09 -4.82
N ASN A 478 -33.53 -23.46 -4.93
CA ASN A 478 -33.22 -22.18 -4.26
C ASN A 478 -33.66 -20.94 -5.06
N PHE A 479 -34.25 -21.09 -6.26
CA PHE A 479 -34.65 -19.98 -7.14
C PHE A 479 -36.08 -19.48 -6.89
N SER A 480 -36.51 -19.39 -5.64
CA SER A 480 -37.89 -18.96 -5.28
C SER A 480 -38.25 -17.55 -5.78
N HIS A 481 -37.27 -16.65 -5.85
CA HIS A 481 -37.41 -15.30 -6.41
C HIS A 481 -36.71 -15.12 -7.77
N GLY A 482 -36.40 -16.24 -8.45
CA GLY A 482 -35.66 -16.27 -9.71
C GLY A 482 -34.16 -16.02 -9.55
N GLU A 483 -33.50 -15.71 -10.66
CA GLU A 483 -32.07 -15.40 -10.70
C GLU A 483 -31.76 -13.99 -10.18
N CYS A 484 -30.60 -13.84 -9.57
CA CYS A 484 -30.08 -12.56 -9.11
C CYS A 484 -29.88 -11.63 -10.30
N ARG A 485 -30.49 -10.45 -10.23
CA ARG A 485 -30.44 -9.46 -11.34
C ARG A 485 -29.08 -8.78 -11.52
N VAL A 486 -28.13 -9.01 -10.61
CA VAL A 486 -26.80 -8.36 -10.55
C VAL A 486 -25.67 -9.30 -10.96
N ASP A 487 -25.76 -10.59 -10.67
CA ASP A 487 -24.77 -11.60 -11.10
C ASP A 487 -25.30 -12.53 -12.22
N GLY A 488 -26.62 -12.52 -12.46
CA GLY A 488 -27.28 -13.25 -13.55
C GLY A 488 -27.30 -14.76 -13.40
N ARG A 489 -26.97 -15.32 -12.23
CA ARG A 489 -26.82 -16.78 -12.07
C ARG A 489 -27.22 -17.32 -10.71
N SER A 490 -27.05 -16.54 -9.65
CA SER A 490 -27.25 -17.02 -8.28
C SER A 490 -28.71 -16.89 -7.88
N PRO A 491 -29.22 -17.73 -6.96
CA PRO A 491 -30.58 -17.59 -6.46
C PRO A 491 -30.76 -16.23 -5.77
N ALA A 492 -31.86 -15.55 -6.08
CA ALA A 492 -32.18 -14.28 -5.47
C ALA A 492 -32.87 -14.48 -4.11
N THR A 493 -32.30 -13.88 -3.06
CA THR A 493 -32.72 -14.09 -1.65
C THR A 493 -32.97 -12.79 -0.89
N LYS A 494 -32.49 -11.65 -1.40
CA LYS A 494 -32.63 -10.33 -0.77
C LYS A 494 -33.31 -9.36 -1.74
N GLU A 495 -34.23 -8.58 -1.20
CA GLU A 495 -34.89 -7.51 -1.95
C GLU A 495 -34.16 -6.17 -1.73
N LEU A 496 -33.92 -5.46 -2.83
CA LEU A 496 -33.44 -4.08 -2.85
C LEU A 496 -34.61 -3.13 -3.09
N GLU A 497 -34.38 -1.85 -2.79
CA GLU A 497 -35.29 -0.75 -3.17
C GLU A 497 -35.73 -0.86 -4.65
N GLY A 498 -37.03 -0.67 -4.89
CA GLY A 498 -37.65 -0.79 -6.20
C GLY A 498 -38.05 -2.21 -6.61
N GLY A 499 -38.15 -3.16 -5.67
CA GLY A 499 -38.62 -4.53 -5.93
C GLY A 499 -37.61 -5.42 -6.64
N VAL A 500 -36.32 -5.08 -6.58
CA VAL A 500 -35.25 -5.80 -7.30
C VAL A 500 -34.65 -6.88 -6.40
N TRP A 501 -34.81 -8.14 -6.80
CA TRP A 501 -34.28 -9.28 -6.07
C TRP A 501 -32.84 -9.64 -6.50
N VAL A 502 -31.97 -9.87 -5.52
CA VAL A 502 -30.54 -10.17 -5.70
C VAL A 502 -30.08 -11.27 -4.74
N SER A 503 -28.93 -11.87 -5.03
CA SER A 503 -28.24 -12.80 -4.12
C SER A 503 -27.73 -12.06 -2.88
N SER A 504 -27.54 -12.77 -1.76
CA SER A 504 -26.96 -12.20 -0.54
C SER A 504 -25.59 -11.56 -0.78
N LEU A 505 -24.75 -12.18 -1.62
CA LEU A 505 -23.43 -11.63 -1.97
C LEU A 505 -23.56 -10.31 -2.75
N ALA A 506 -24.45 -10.26 -3.74
CA ALA A 506 -24.67 -9.02 -4.50
C ALA A 506 -25.28 -7.91 -3.63
N PHE A 507 -26.15 -8.28 -2.68
CA PHE A 507 -26.68 -7.35 -1.68
C PHE A 507 -25.54 -6.74 -0.85
N ASP A 508 -24.65 -7.58 -0.31
CA ASP A 508 -23.51 -7.14 0.50
C ASP A 508 -22.56 -6.26 -0.29
N GLN A 509 -22.21 -6.64 -1.52
CA GLN A 509 -21.39 -5.81 -2.40
C GLN A 509 -22.00 -4.42 -2.60
N ILE A 510 -23.31 -4.30 -2.82
CA ILE A 510 -23.96 -3.00 -3.00
C ILE A 510 -23.95 -2.19 -1.70
N LYS A 511 -24.31 -2.80 -0.57
CA LYS A 511 -24.43 -2.13 0.72
C LYS A 511 -23.08 -1.72 1.29
N ILE A 512 -22.08 -2.58 1.19
CA ILE A 512 -20.70 -2.26 1.56
C ILE A 512 -20.17 -1.10 0.72
N GLY A 513 -20.43 -1.09 -0.59
CA GLY A 513 -20.08 0.06 -1.44
C GLY A 513 -20.74 1.37 -1.00
N GLU A 514 -21.95 1.30 -0.42
CA GLU A 514 -22.63 2.46 0.16
C GLU A 514 -22.02 2.90 1.50
N TRP A 515 -21.81 1.96 2.42
CA TRP A 515 -21.30 2.20 3.77
C TRP A 515 -19.86 2.67 3.78
N LEU A 516 -19.00 2.10 2.91
CA LEU A 516 -17.60 2.51 2.80
C LEU A 516 -17.45 4.00 2.51
N ALA A 517 -18.38 4.60 1.78
CA ALA A 517 -18.35 6.03 1.51
C ALA A 517 -18.89 6.87 2.68
N LYS A 518 -19.70 6.31 3.57
CA LYS A 518 -20.41 7.07 4.60
C LYS A 518 -19.81 6.92 5.99
N ASN A 519 -19.00 5.89 6.19
CA ASN A 519 -18.42 5.49 7.46
C ASN A 519 -16.90 5.57 7.41
N ASP A 520 -16.26 5.58 8.58
CA ASP A 520 -14.81 5.70 8.72
C ASP A 520 -14.16 4.43 9.28
N ARG A 521 -14.97 3.51 9.82
CA ARG A 521 -14.48 2.34 10.56
C ARG A 521 -15.23 1.06 10.20
N LEU A 522 -14.50 -0.04 10.30
CA LEU A 522 -14.97 -1.41 10.13
C LEU A 522 -14.62 -2.24 11.36
N LEU A 523 -15.62 -2.88 11.94
CA LEU A 523 -15.43 -3.82 13.05
C LEU A 523 -15.54 -5.25 12.55
N VAL A 524 -14.70 -6.12 13.10
CA VAL A 524 -14.73 -7.57 12.88
C VAL A 524 -15.03 -8.26 14.19
N THR A 525 -16.04 -9.13 14.19
CA THR A 525 -16.58 -9.78 15.39
C THR A 525 -16.74 -11.29 15.21
N ARG A 526 -16.67 -12.06 16.30
CA ARG A 526 -16.92 -13.51 16.29
C ARG A 526 -18.41 -13.86 16.14
N ALA A 527 -19.29 -13.01 16.64
CA ALA A 527 -20.74 -13.16 16.63
C ALA A 527 -21.40 -11.83 16.25
N ALA A 528 -22.51 -11.92 15.49
CA ALA A 528 -23.26 -10.75 15.05
C ALA A 528 -23.75 -9.90 16.25
N ILE A 529 -23.47 -8.60 16.20
CA ILE A 529 -23.94 -7.64 17.19
C ILE A 529 -25.43 -7.41 16.98
N GLN A 530 -26.23 -7.61 18.02
CA GLN A 530 -27.67 -7.35 17.97
C GLN A 530 -27.96 -5.85 18.08
N PRO A 531 -28.81 -5.28 17.20
CA PRO A 531 -29.24 -3.90 17.33
C PRO A 531 -30.03 -3.70 18.63
N ARG A 532 -29.82 -2.55 19.29
CA ARG A 532 -30.72 -2.11 20.37
C ARG A 532 -32.05 -1.62 19.78
N ASP A 533 -33.09 -1.51 20.60
CA ASP A 533 -34.41 -1.04 20.14
C ASP A 533 -34.31 0.29 19.37
N GLY A 534 -34.75 0.27 18.10
CA GLY A 534 -34.70 1.42 17.19
C GLY A 534 -33.34 1.70 16.53
N GLN A 535 -32.30 0.93 16.82
CA GLN A 535 -30.97 1.08 16.21
C GLN A 535 -30.88 0.32 14.88
N VAL A 536 -30.35 0.97 13.84
CA VAL A 536 -29.99 0.32 12.57
C VAL A 536 -28.46 0.15 12.54
N LEU A 537 -28.00 -1.08 12.37
CA LEU A 537 -26.58 -1.42 12.24
C LEU A 537 -26.24 -1.71 10.77
N ASN A 538 -25.13 -1.15 10.29
CA ASN A 538 -24.62 -1.37 8.93
C ASN A 538 -23.84 -2.70 8.86
N GLN A 539 -24.55 -3.82 8.89
CA GLN A 539 -23.99 -5.17 8.87
C GLN A 539 -24.28 -5.89 7.54
N PRO A 540 -23.27 -6.51 6.89
CA PRO A 540 -23.49 -7.42 5.78
C PRO A 540 -24.40 -8.60 6.17
N ALA A 541 -25.10 -9.15 5.19
CA ALA A 541 -25.98 -10.29 5.34
C ALA A 541 -25.23 -11.62 5.49
N LEU A 542 -24.04 -11.74 4.89
CA LEU A 542 -23.19 -12.92 4.98
C LEU A 542 -22.15 -12.76 6.10
N ASP A 543 -21.89 -13.84 6.83
CA ASP A 543 -20.61 -13.99 7.51
C ASP A 543 -19.52 -14.32 6.48
N ILE A 544 -18.30 -13.85 6.76
CA ILE A 544 -17.13 -14.09 5.92
C ILE A 544 -16.14 -14.93 6.71
N PHE A 545 -15.97 -16.19 6.31
CA PHE A 545 -15.12 -17.18 6.99
C PHE A 545 -15.48 -17.39 8.49
N GLY A 546 -16.75 -17.17 8.85
CA GLY A 546 -17.23 -17.21 10.23
C GLY A 546 -17.09 -15.89 11.00
N PHE A 547 -16.70 -14.80 10.36
CA PHE A 547 -16.65 -13.47 10.96
C PHE A 547 -17.84 -12.60 10.57
N HIS A 548 -18.31 -11.77 11.50
CA HIS A 548 -19.36 -10.78 11.28
C HIS A 548 -18.78 -9.37 11.25
N LEU A 549 -19.32 -8.53 10.37
CA LEU A 549 -18.80 -7.19 10.10
C LEU A 549 -19.79 -6.09 10.44
N LEU A 550 -19.28 -4.94 10.84
CA LEU A 550 -20.08 -3.74 11.10
C LEU A 550 -19.35 -2.46 10.66
N PHE A 551 -19.99 -1.64 9.84
CA PHE A 551 -19.50 -0.32 9.45
C PHE A 551 -20.02 0.78 10.39
N THR A 552 -19.16 1.73 10.76
CA THR A 552 -19.52 2.81 11.70
C THR A 552 -18.63 4.06 11.54
N ASP A 553 -19.13 5.24 11.91
CA ASP A 553 -18.35 6.49 11.94
C ASP A 553 -17.49 6.58 13.21
N GLY A 554 -18.06 6.19 14.36
CA GLY A 554 -17.38 6.29 15.65
C GLY A 554 -18.19 5.77 16.84
N GLU A 555 -17.49 5.56 17.96
CA GLU A 555 -18.00 4.86 19.15
C GLU A 555 -19.23 5.56 19.78
N ASP A 556 -19.24 6.90 19.79
CA ASP A 556 -20.31 7.73 20.36
C ASP A 556 -21.64 7.60 19.59
N ARG A 557 -21.59 7.33 18.28
CA ARG A 557 -22.77 7.20 17.42
C ARG A 557 -23.30 5.78 17.29
N SER A 558 -22.54 4.78 17.77
CA SER A 558 -22.80 3.37 17.49
C SER A 558 -22.88 2.47 18.73
N GLY A 559 -22.83 3.06 19.92
CA GLY A 559 -23.34 2.42 21.14
C GLY A 559 -22.29 1.84 22.09
N MET A 560 -21.06 2.36 22.08
CA MET A 560 -19.95 1.92 22.95
C MET A 560 -19.59 0.44 22.76
N PHE A 561 -18.75 0.14 21.76
CA PHE A 561 -18.27 -1.22 21.49
C PHE A 561 -17.33 -1.77 22.56
N GLY A 562 -16.97 -0.96 23.55
CA GLY A 562 -16.25 -1.44 24.73
C GLY A 562 -16.90 -2.65 25.43
N THR A 563 -18.22 -2.82 25.35
CA THR A 563 -18.89 -4.04 25.87
C THR A 563 -18.53 -5.28 25.06
N GLU A 564 -18.49 -5.17 23.73
CA GLU A 564 -18.12 -6.27 22.83
C GLU A 564 -16.63 -6.60 22.93
N ALA A 565 -15.78 -5.60 23.18
CA ALA A 565 -14.36 -5.79 23.49
C ALA A 565 -14.18 -6.58 24.79
N ARG A 566 -14.88 -6.21 25.87
CA ARG A 566 -14.84 -6.92 27.17
C ARG A 566 -15.38 -8.34 27.11
N ARG A 567 -16.28 -8.63 26.18
CA ARG A 567 -16.83 -9.98 25.92
C ARG A 567 -15.97 -10.80 24.96
N GLU A 568 -14.82 -10.28 24.52
CA GLU A 568 -13.95 -10.89 23.51
C GLU A 568 -14.66 -11.19 22.17
N ASN A 569 -15.79 -10.52 21.91
CA ASN A 569 -16.50 -10.63 20.64
C ASN A 569 -15.84 -9.76 19.57
N LEU A 570 -15.37 -8.56 19.95
CA LEU A 570 -14.66 -7.65 19.05
C LEU A 570 -13.21 -8.12 18.83
N LEU A 571 -12.91 -8.54 17.60
CA LEU A 571 -11.57 -9.00 17.21
C LEU A 571 -10.71 -7.88 16.66
N ARG A 572 -11.30 -7.03 15.81
CA ARG A 572 -10.59 -5.94 15.12
C ARG A 572 -11.50 -4.72 15.01
N ALA A 573 -10.90 -3.53 15.10
CA ALA A 573 -11.56 -2.26 14.83
C ALA A 573 -10.63 -1.43 13.94
N TRP A 574 -10.92 -1.40 12.65
CA TRP A 574 -10.09 -0.79 11.62
C TRP A 574 -10.62 0.58 11.22
N ASP A 575 -9.75 1.58 11.27
CA ASP A 575 -9.96 2.90 10.70
C ASP A 575 -9.45 2.95 9.26
N PHE A 576 -10.25 3.56 8.40
CA PHE A 576 -9.93 3.81 6.99
C PHE A 576 -10.26 5.25 6.57
N SER A 577 -10.41 6.15 7.55
CA SER A 577 -10.68 7.56 7.31
C SER A 577 -9.62 8.20 6.40
N LEU A 578 -10.03 9.20 5.62
CA LEU A 578 -9.11 9.99 4.81
C LEU A 578 -8.64 11.22 5.59
N PRO A 579 -7.33 11.56 5.56
CA PRO A 579 -6.84 12.78 6.19
C PRO A 579 -7.41 14.02 5.48
N ALA A 580 -7.61 15.12 6.22
CA ALA A 580 -8.14 16.36 5.66
C ALA A 580 -7.07 17.14 4.87
N ALA A 581 -5.81 17.09 5.33
CA ALA A 581 -4.65 17.67 4.69
C ALA A 581 -3.49 16.67 4.56
N GLU A 582 -2.57 16.93 3.62
CA GLU A 582 -1.44 16.03 3.38
C GLU A 582 -0.47 15.88 4.57
N ALA A 583 -0.45 16.87 5.46
CA ALA A 583 0.42 16.88 6.64
C ALA A 583 -0.24 16.29 7.89
N ASP A 584 -1.53 15.93 7.82
CA ASP A 584 -2.25 15.38 8.96
C ASP A 584 -1.70 14.00 9.31
N VAL A 585 -1.48 13.79 10.60
CA VAL A 585 -1.03 12.50 11.14
C VAL A 585 -2.16 11.49 10.97
N LEU A 586 -1.86 10.32 10.40
CA LEU A 586 -2.88 9.32 10.14
C LEU A 586 -3.41 8.64 11.41
N TRP A 587 -2.69 8.67 12.54
CA TRP A 587 -3.13 7.98 13.75
C TRP A 587 -4.32 8.71 14.43
N VAL A 588 -5.41 7.98 14.65
CA VAL A 588 -6.65 8.48 15.28
C VAL A 588 -7.13 7.63 16.48
N GLY A 589 -6.26 6.79 17.04
CA GLY A 589 -6.58 5.92 18.19
C GLY A 589 -6.97 4.48 17.85
N TYR A 590 -7.11 4.14 16.57
CA TYR A 590 -7.54 2.81 16.10
C TYR A 590 -6.55 2.24 15.09
N ALA A 591 -6.52 0.91 14.97
CA ALA A 591 -5.70 0.22 13.98
C ALA A 591 -6.09 0.70 12.58
N ARG A 592 -5.13 1.01 11.72
CA ARG A 592 -5.42 1.48 10.36
C ARG A 592 -5.33 0.33 9.37
N ARG A 593 -6.24 0.30 8.41
CA ARG A 593 -6.07 -0.45 7.16
C ARG A 593 -6.17 0.54 6.01
N HIS A 594 -5.23 0.49 5.08
CA HIS A 594 -5.16 1.44 3.97
C HIS A 594 -6.18 1.09 2.87
N ILE A 595 -7.45 1.22 3.22
CA ILE A 595 -8.59 1.01 2.35
C ILE A 595 -8.92 2.33 1.65
N ASN A 596 -9.00 2.32 0.33
CA ASN A 596 -9.40 3.52 -0.41
C ASN A 596 -10.93 3.66 -0.44
N ALA A 597 -11.44 4.53 0.43
CA ALA A 597 -12.86 4.86 0.55
C ALA A 597 -13.26 6.15 -0.20
N TYR A 598 -12.34 6.77 -0.95
CA TYR A 598 -12.60 8.06 -1.60
C TYR A 598 -13.67 7.97 -2.69
N VAL A 599 -14.61 8.93 -2.69
CA VAL A 599 -15.69 9.01 -3.67
C VAL A 599 -15.88 10.46 -4.13
N PRO A 600 -16.02 10.70 -5.44
CA PRO A 600 -16.47 11.99 -5.97
C PRO A 600 -17.81 12.43 -5.39
N ARG A 601 -17.86 13.64 -4.85
CA ARG A 601 -19.07 14.24 -4.28
C ARG A 601 -19.37 15.60 -4.91
N PHE A 602 -20.64 15.96 -4.90
CA PHE A 602 -21.08 17.31 -5.28
C PHE A 602 -20.60 18.34 -4.26
N ARG A 603 -19.84 19.32 -4.75
CA ARG A 603 -19.44 20.55 -4.05
C ARG A 603 -20.40 21.67 -4.43
N SER A 604 -20.31 22.79 -3.72
CA SER A 604 -21.09 24.00 -4.05
C SER A 604 -20.90 24.46 -5.49
N THR A 605 -19.69 24.35 -6.03
CA THR A 605 -19.40 24.68 -7.44
C THR A 605 -20.11 23.73 -8.41
N ASP A 606 -20.13 22.42 -8.12
CA ASP A 606 -20.78 21.45 -8.99
C ASP A 606 -22.30 21.64 -9.01
N LEU A 607 -22.90 22.07 -7.89
CA LEU A 607 -24.32 22.39 -7.81
C LEU A 607 -24.68 23.66 -8.60
N ALA A 608 -23.83 24.70 -8.55
CA ALA A 608 -24.02 25.88 -9.38
C ALA A 608 -23.93 25.54 -10.88
N GLU A 609 -23.04 24.63 -11.26
CA GLU A 609 -22.96 24.11 -12.64
C GLU A 609 -24.19 23.26 -13.01
N ALA A 610 -24.73 22.49 -12.06
CA ALA A 610 -25.97 21.74 -12.24
C ALA A 610 -27.17 22.66 -12.50
N GLU A 611 -27.30 23.74 -11.70
CA GLU A 611 -28.32 24.79 -11.89
C GLU A 611 -28.18 25.50 -13.25
N ALA A 612 -26.95 25.64 -13.75
CA ALA A 612 -26.66 26.15 -15.09
C ALA A 612 -26.87 25.10 -16.22
N GLY A 613 -27.49 23.97 -15.92
CA GLY A 613 -27.93 22.97 -16.91
C GLY A 613 -26.86 22.01 -17.39
N LYS A 614 -25.71 21.88 -16.70
CA LYS A 614 -24.62 20.96 -17.10
C LYS A 614 -25.08 19.50 -17.19
N TYR A 615 -25.98 19.09 -16.28
CA TYR A 615 -26.43 17.71 -16.09
C TYR A 615 -27.88 17.46 -16.56
N ASP A 616 -28.54 18.43 -17.21
CA ASP A 616 -29.97 18.32 -17.57
C ASP A 616 -30.32 17.15 -18.51
N LYS A 617 -29.33 16.63 -19.24
CA LYS A 617 -29.50 15.46 -20.11
C LYS A 617 -29.60 14.12 -19.33
N LEU A 618 -29.28 14.12 -18.04
CA LEU A 618 -29.28 12.92 -17.21
C LEU A 618 -30.69 12.52 -16.78
N SER A 619 -30.87 11.22 -16.49
CA SER A 619 -32.15 10.69 -16.00
C SER A 619 -32.51 11.25 -14.62
N GLU A 620 -33.81 11.33 -14.30
CA GLU A 620 -34.25 11.74 -12.95
C GLU A 620 -33.56 10.92 -11.85
N SER A 621 -33.41 9.61 -12.06
CA SER A 621 -32.72 8.72 -11.12
C SER A 621 -31.24 9.02 -10.92
N ASP A 622 -30.54 9.54 -11.95
CA ASP A 622 -29.16 10.00 -11.77
C ASP A 622 -29.15 11.26 -10.89
N ARG A 623 -30.06 12.20 -11.19
CA ARG A 623 -30.14 13.53 -10.58
C ARG A 623 -30.59 13.54 -9.11
N GLU A 624 -31.16 12.43 -8.60
CA GLU A 624 -31.50 12.27 -7.17
C GLU A 624 -30.33 12.56 -6.21
N ASN A 625 -29.08 12.41 -6.66
CA ASN A 625 -27.90 12.64 -5.85
C ASN A 625 -27.33 14.08 -5.95
N GLU A 626 -27.95 14.98 -6.74
CA GLU A 626 -27.56 16.39 -6.93
C GLU A 626 -27.82 17.24 -5.68
N ARG A 627 -27.07 16.97 -4.61
CA ARG A 627 -27.12 17.71 -3.34
C ARG A 627 -25.74 17.79 -2.74
N LEU A 628 -25.52 18.77 -1.86
CA LEU A 628 -24.20 18.97 -1.24
C LEU A 628 -23.75 17.70 -0.52
N GLY A 629 -22.55 17.19 -0.87
CA GLY A 629 -22.00 15.95 -0.33
C GLY A 629 -22.58 14.65 -0.91
N GLY A 630 -23.57 14.74 -1.80
CA GLY A 630 -24.09 13.59 -2.56
C GLY A 630 -23.02 12.99 -3.48
N ALA A 631 -23.02 11.66 -3.64
CA ALA A 631 -22.04 10.99 -4.48
C ALA A 631 -22.39 11.15 -5.97
N LYS A 632 -21.40 11.52 -6.80
CA LYS A 632 -21.57 11.63 -8.25
C LYS A 632 -21.67 10.24 -8.89
N THR A 633 -22.56 10.08 -9.88
CA THR A 633 -22.62 8.85 -10.70
C THR A 633 -21.61 8.92 -11.84
N LEU A 634 -21.29 7.78 -12.47
CA LEU A 634 -20.40 7.76 -13.65
C LEU A 634 -20.93 8.65 -14.80
N ASN A 635 -22.26 8.81 -14.90
CA ASN A 635 -22.86 9.69 -15.90
C ASN A 635 -22.58 11.18 -15.62
N HIS A 636 -22.54 11.60 -14.35
CA HIS A 636 -22.12 12.95 -13.98
C HIS A 636 -20.64 13.18 -14.30
N LEU A 637 -19.78 12.22 -13.94
CA LEU A 637 -18.34 12.32 -14.20
C LEU A 637 -18.04 12.43 -15.71
N ALA A 638 -18.84 11.80 -16.57
CA ALA A 638 -18.69 11.89 -18.02
C ALA A 638 -18.91 13.31 -18.57
N LEU A 639 -19.64 14.15 -17.83
CA LEU A 639 -19.98 15.52 -18.21
C LEU A 639 -19.08 16.57 -17.54
N ASP A 640 -18.28 16.17 -16.54
CA ASP A 640 -17.57 17.11 -15.65
C ASP A 640 -16.48 17.94 -16.36
N ASP A 641 -15.90 17.43 -17.44
CA ASP A 641 -14.90 18.17 -18.24
C ASP A 641 -15.53 19.13 -19.28
N ARG A 642 -16.86 19.20 -19.37
CA ARG A 642 -17.54 20.20 -20.21
C ARG A 642 -17.37 21.59 -19.62
N ARG A 643 -17.30 22.59 -20.49
CA ARG A 643 -17.18 24.01 -20.15
C ARG A 643 -18.32 24.81 -20.78
N MET A 644 -18.81 25.79 -20.04
CA MET A 644 -19.77 26.75 -20.57
C MET A 644 -19.01 27.79 -21.41
N VAL A 645 -19.52 28.09 -22.61
CA VAL A 645 -19.03 29.21 -23.44
C VAL A 645 -19.95 30.42 -23.29
N ASP A 646 -19.53 31.58 -23.82
CA ASP A 646 -20.19 32.88 -23.61
C ASP A 646 -21.68 32.92 -24.00
N ASP A 647 -22.12 32.03 -24.90
CA ASP A 647 -23.52 31.90 -25.32
C ASP A 647 -24.39 31.03 -24.38
N GLY A 648 -23.83 30.58 -23.25
CA GLY A 648 -24.50 29.75 -22.25
C GLY A 648 -24.55 28.26 -22.59
N ARG A 649 -23.99 27.82 -23.72
CA ARG A 649 -23.92 26.40 -24.07
C ARG A 649 -22.74 25.70 -23.42
N TRP A 650 -22.95 24.43 -23.06
CA TRP A 650 -21.91 23.56 -22.57
C TRP A 650 -21.25 22.81 -23.73
N ILE A 651 -19.94 23.00 -23.94
CA ILE A 651 -19.16 22.27 -24.93
C ILE A 651 -18.15 21.34 -24.26
N GLY A 652 -17.76 20.29 -24.97
CA GLY A 652 -16.89 19.22 -24.54
C GLY A 652 -17.56 17.87 -24.76
N VAL A 653 -16.77 16.88 -25.16
CA VAL A 653 -17.29 15.51 -25.33
C VAL A 653 -17.78 14.93 -24.00
N GLU A 654 -18.91 14.24 -24.07
CA GLU A 654 -19.47 13.46 -22.96
C GLU A 654 -18.78 12.10 -22.91
N ALA A 655 -17.79 11.95 -22.02
CA ALA A 655 -16.97 10.74 -21.98
C ALA A 655 -16.25 10.52 -20.65
N LEU A 656 -16.01 9.25 -20.37
CA LEU A 656 -15.19 8.78 -19.28
C LEU A 656 -13.83 8.33 -19.81
N MET A 657 -12.81 8.49 -18.99
CA MET A 657 -11.53 7.82 -19.18
C MET A 657 -11.30 6.84 -18.03
N THR A 658 -10.99 5.61 -18.41
CA THR A 658 -10.52 4.58 -17.49
C THR A 658 -9.00 4.58 -17.55
N LEU A 659 -8.38 4.78 -16.39
CA LEU A 659 -6.94 4.72 -16.17
C LEU A 659 -6.62 3.43 -15.43
N LYS A 660 -5.84 2.56 -16.05
CA LYS A 660 -5.29 1.37 -15.41
C LYS A 660 -3.76 1.44 -15.46
N GLY A 661 -3.08 1.09 -14.38
CA GLY A 661 -1.63 1.03 -14.38
C GLY A 661 -1.07 0.03 -13.39
N ASP A 662 0.22 -0.25 -13.57
CA ASP A 662 0.93 -1.29 -12.84
C ASP A 662 2.43 -0.95 -12.75
N VAL A 663 3.02 -1.14 -11.57
CA VAL A 663 4.46 -0.91 -11.34
C VAL A 663 5.28 -1.92 -12.13
N ASP A 664 6.17 -1.39 -12.96
CA ASP A 664 6.95 -2.22 -13.87
C ASP A 664 8.04 -3.00 -13.15
N ASN A 665 8.18 -4.28 -13.50
CA ASN A 665 9.26 -5.16 -13.02
C ASN A 665 9.26 -5.40 -11.51
N LEU A 666 8.13 -5.22 -10.82
CA LEU A 666 8.04 -5.37 -9.37
C LEU A 666 8.63 -6.69 -8.86
N GLY A 667 8.28 -7.82 -9.49
CA GLY A 667 8.83 -9.13 -9.13
C GLY A 667 10.36 -9.18 -9.21
N LEU A 668 10.95 -8.56 -10.24
CA LEU A 668 12.41 -8.47 -10.39
C LEU A 668 13.03 -7.53 -9.34
N ILE A 669 12.36 -6.43 -9.02
CA ILE A 669 12.78 -5.50 -7.96
C ILE A 669 12.87 -6.23 -6.61
N PHE A 670 11.88 -7.05 -6.25
CA PHE A 670 11.91 -7.84 -5.01
C PHE A 670 12.94 -8.98 -5.02
N GLN A 671 13.16 -9.62 -6.17
CA GLN A 671 14.07 -10.76 -6.27
C GLN A 671 15.55 -10.36 -6.39
N ALA A 672 15.85 -9.25 -7.06
CA ALA A 672 17.21 -8.87 -7.44
C ALA A 672 17.53 -7.37 -7.31
N GLY A 673 16.54 -6.52 -7.03
CA GLY A 673 16.75 -5.07 -6.98
C GLY A 673 17.52 -4.59 -5.74
N LEU A 674 17.41 -5.29 -4.61
CA LEU A 674 18.09 -4.91 -3.36
C LEU A 674 19.53 -5.44 -3.34
N PRO A 675 20.56 -4.59 -3.12
CA PRO A 675 21.97 -5.02 -3.13
C PRO A 675 22.32 -6.10 -2.09
N GLN A 676 21.69 -6.02 -0.91
CA GLN A 676 21.87 -6.94 0.21
C GLN A 676 20.50 -7.16 0.85
N PRO A 677 19.68 -8.09 0.30
CA PRO A 677 18.32 -8.28 0.75
C PRO A 677 18.28 -8.94 2.12
N THR A 678 17.41 -8.44 3.01
CA THR A 678 17.10 -9.02 4.31
C THR A 678 15.58 -9.02 4.50
N PHE A 679 15.10 -9.76 5.51
CA PHE A 679 13.67 -9.84 5.79
C PHE A 679 13.06 -8.47 6.10
N ALA A 680 13.73 -7.66 6.91
CA ALA A 680 13.29 -6.31 7.22
C ALA A 680 13.29 -5.37 6.01
N LYS A 681 14.28 -5.45 5.10
CA LYS A 681 14.32 -4.63 3.88
C LYS A 681 13.19 -4.98 2.91
N MET A 682 12.89 -6.27 2.77
CA MET A 682 11.80 -6.74 1.93
C MET A 682 10.44 -6.27 2.47
N ALA A 683 10.22 -6.40 3.78
CA ALA A 683 9.02 -5.89 4.45
C ALA A 683 8.86 -4.36 4.27
N ALA A 684 9.95 -3.61 4.49
CA ALA A 684 9.99 -2.17 4.33
C ALA A 684 9.66 -1.73 2.88
N LEU A 685 10.25 -2.39 1.88
CA LEU A 685 10.01 -2.07 0.47
C LEU A 685 8.55 -2.28 0.06
N SER A 686 7.96 -3.41 0.44
CA SER A 686 6.55 -3.70 0.16
C SER A 686 5.60 -2.69 0.80
N ARG A 687 5.83 -2.37 2.08
CA ARG A 687 5.04 -1.36 2.80
C ARG A 687 5.17 0.02 2.17
N GLN A 688 6.39 0.46 1.84
CA GLN A 688 6.64 1.78 1.24
C GLN A 688 5.97 1.90 -0.13
N LEU A 689 6.08 0.89 -1.00
CA LEU A 689 5.41 0.92 -2.30
C LEU A 689 3.88 0.98 -2.19
N ASN A 690 3.29 0.14 -1.32
CA ASN A 690 1.85 0.18 -1.07
C ASN A 690 1.39 1.55 -0.54
N ALA A 691 2.19 2.22 0.29
CA ALA A 691 1.84 3.52 0.87
C ALA A 691 1.61 4.61 -0.19
N PHE A 692 2.30 4.57 -1.33
CA PHE A 692 2.04 5.55 -2.40
C PHE A 692 0.59 5.47 -2.90
N PHE A 693 0.13 4.26 -3.25
CA PHE A 693 -1.20 4.04 -3.81
C PHE A 693 -2.30 4.07 -2.76
N ALA A 694 -2.01 3.64 -1.53
CA ALA A 694 -3.03 3.46 -0.50
C ALA A 694 -3.13 4.65 0.48
N VAL A 695 -2.10 5.51 0.57
CA VAL A 695 -2.09 6.72 1.42
C VAL A 695 -2.05 8.01 0.60
N TYR A 696 -1.08 8.13 -0.31
CA TYR A 696 -0.86 9.39 -1.02
C TYR A 696 -1.88 9.63 -2.15
N LEU A 697 -2.11 8.63 -3.01
CA LEU A 697 -3.01 8.77 -4.16
C LEU A 697 -4.44 9.20 -3.78
N PRO A 698 -5.10 8.65 -2.74
CA PRO A 698 -6.42 9.11 -2.33
C PRO A 698 -6.41 10.60 -1.93
N THR A 699 -5.35 11.05 -1.25
CA THR A 699 -5.18 12.44 -0.82
C THR A 699 -4.95 13.36 -2.03
N LEU A 700 -4.16 12.92 -3.02
CA LEU A 700 -3.96 13.63 -4.29
C LEU A 700 -5.28 13.77 -5.05
N CYS A 701 -6.07 12.70 -5.15
CA CYS A 701 -7.39 12.73 -5.78
C CYS A 701 -8.32 13.71 -5.06
N ALA A 702 -8.44 13.63 -3.72
CA ALA A 702 -9.29 14.54 -2.96
C ALA A 702 -8.92 16.02 -3.15
N ARG A 703 -7.62 16.35 -3.27
CA ARG A 703 -7.14 17.73 -3.42
C ARG A 703 -7.23 18.27 -4.85
N GLU A 704 -6.67 17.54 -5.83
CA GLU A 704 -6.44 18.05 -7.19
C GLU A 704 -7.41 17.46 -8.21
N PHE A 705 -7.88 16.23 -7.99
CA PHE A 705 -8.74 15.52 -8.94
C PHE A 705 -9.99 14.96 -8.26
N PRO A 706 -10.85 15.83 -7.67
CA PRO A 706 -11.92 15.37 -6.80
C PRO A 706 -12.99 14.54 -7.51
N ASN A 707 -13.05 14.62 -8.83
CA ASN A 707 -13.93 13.82 -9.68
C ASN A 707 -13.30 12.48 -10.12
N ALA A 708 -12.10 12.15 -9.64
CA ALA A 708 -11.49 10.83 -9.87
C ALA A 708 -12.14 9.78 -8.98
N TYR A 709 -12.70 8.76 -9.61
CA TYR A 709 -13.28 7.60 -8.96
C TYR A 709 -12.25 6.49 -8.87
N THR A 710 -11.75 6.18 -7.67
CA THR A 710 -10.85 5.02 -7.51
C THR A 710 -11.68 3.75 -7.39
N VAL A 711 -11.46 2.78 -8.28
CA VAL A 711 -12.05 1.45 -8.15
C VAL A 711 -11.17 0.64 -7.19
N PHE A 712 -9.89 0.43 -7.53
CA PHE A 712 -8.86 -0.09 -6.64
C PHE A 712 -7.55 0.67 -6.83
N ALA A 713 -6.75 0.76 -5.78
CA ALA A 713 -5.35 1.20 -5.82
C ALA A 713 -4.63 0.62 -4.60
N GLY A 714 -3.59 -0.19 -4.82
CA GLY A 714 -2.84 -0.80 -3.73
C GLY A 714 -1.75 -1.73 -4.23
N GLY A 715 -0.68 -1.89 -3.44
CA GLY A 715 0.51 -2.64 -3.82
C GLY A 715 1.19 -2.04 -5.05
N ASP A 716 0.96 -2.65 -6.20
CA ASP A 716 1.54 -2.33 -7.49
C ASP A 716 0.54 -1.93 -8.57
N ASP A 717 -0.76 -2.14 -8.37
CA ASP A 717 -1.79 -1.89 -9.38
C ASP A 717 -2.77 -0.78 -8.99
N PHE A 718 -3.36 -0.14 -10.00
CA PHE A 718 -4.41 0.83 -9.81
C PHE A 718 -5.38 0.88 -10.99
N PHE A 719 -6.64 1.20 -10.67
CA PHE A 719 -7.72 1.36 -11.63
C PHE A 719 -8.65 2.48 -11.20
N LEU A 720 -8.67 3.55 -11.99
CA LEU A 720 -9.45 4.76 -11.75
C LEU A 720 -10.34 5.06 -12.94
N ILE A 721 -11.51 5.63 -12.68
CA ILE A 721 -12.46 6.12 -13.69
C ILE A 721 -12.70 7.59 -13.41
N GLY A 722 -12.76 8.43 -14.43
CA GLY A 722 -13.07 9.84 -14.22
C GLY A 722 -13.36 10.60 -15.50
N PRO A 723 -13.55 11.93 -15.39
CA PRO A 723 -13.72 12.81 -16.53
C PRO A 723 -12.50 12.71 -17.45
N TRP A 724 -12.72 12.59 -18.75
CA TRP A 724 -11.71 12.07 -19.66
C TRP A 724 -10.38 12.86 -19.70
N ARG A 725 -10.46 14.20 -19.68
CA ARG A 725 -9.31 15.11 -19.71
C ARG A 725 -8.68 15.24 -18.34
N SER A 726 -9.50 15.32 -17.30
CA SER A 726 -9.02 15.37 -15.92
C SER A 726 -8.23 14.10 -15.56
N THR A 727 -8.67 12.93 -16.02
CA THR A 727 -7.96 11.66 -15.81
C THR A 727 -6.65 11.58 -16.62
N ILE A 728 -6.57 12.15 -17.83
CA ILE A 728 -5.30 12.28 -18.57
C ILE A 728 -4.28 13.08 -17.76
N LYS A 729 -4.70 14.22 -17.19
CA LYS A 729 -3.85 15.06 -16.33
C LYS A 729 -3.47 14.36 -15.03
N LEU A 730 -4.40 13.61 -14.43
CA LEU A 730 -4.13 12.79 -13.25
C LEU A 730 -3.03 11.76 -13.53
N ALA A 731 -3.07 11.06 -14.67
CA ALA A 731 -2.05 10.08 -15.03
C ALA A 731 -0.64 10.72 -15.13
N GLN A 732 -0.55 11.90 -15.76
CA GLN A 732 0.71 12.67 -15.83
C GLN A 732 1.20 13.08 -14.43
N ARG A 733 0.29 13.62 -13.61
CA ARG A 733 0.59 14.04 -12.23
C ARG A 733 1.05 12.87 -11.37
N MET A 734 0.39 11.72 -11.47
CA MET A 734 0.76 10.49 -10.76
C MET A 734 2.16 10.03 -11.14
N LYS A 735 2.54 10.09 -12.42
CA LYS A 735 3.88 9.74 -12.88
C LYS A 735 4.94 10.66 -12.26
N ASP A 736 4.70 11.97 -12.21
CA ASP A 736 5.65 12.91 -11.63
C ASP A 736 5.79 12.72 -10.11
N GLU A 737 4.67 12.51 -9.41
CA GLU A 737 4.67 12.27 -7.97
C GLU A 737 5.26 10.91 -7.61
N PHE A 738 5.04 9.87 -8.41
CA PHE A 738 5.67 8.56 -8.21
C PHE A 738 7.19 8.64 -8.44
N ALA A 739 7.63 9.34 -9.49
CA ALA A 739 9.05 9.61 -9.71
C ALA A 739 9.67 10.37 -8.52
N ARG A 740 8.97 11.35 -7.94
CA ARG A 740 9.40 12.03 -6.71
C ARG A 740 9.46 11.09 -5.51
N PHE A 741 8.47 10.22 -5.35
CA PHE A 741 8.36 9.24 -4.26
C PHE A 741 9.53 8.26 -4.26
N VAL A 742 9.88 7.72 -5.43
CA VAL A 742 10.99 6.76 -5.62
C VAL A 742 12.35 7.46 -5.80
N ALA A 743 12.47 8.71 -5.36
CA ALA A 743 13.71 9.49 -5.39
C ALA A 743 14.31 9.69 -6.80
N GLY A 744 13.49 9.64 -7.85
CA GLY A 744 13.92 9.78 -9.25
C GLY A 744 14.67 8.56 -9.79
N ASN A 745 14.52 7.39 -9.17
CA ASN A 745 15.15 6.16 -9.65
C ASN A 745 14.56 5.76 -11.03
N PRO A 746 15.37 5.70 -12.11
CA PRO A 746 14.90 5.36 -13.44
C PRO A 746 14.47 3.89 -13.60
N ASP A 747 14.83 3.00 -12.68
CA ASP A 747 14.47 1.57 -12.72
C ASP A 747 13.11 1.28 -12.04
N ILE A 748 12.52 2.28 -11.36
CA ILE A 748 11.25 2.14 -10.66
C ILE A 748 10.24 3.13 -11.26
N HIS A 749 9.34 2.59 -12.08
CA HIS A 749 8.32 3.35 -12.78
C HIS A 749 7.06 2.47 -12.96
N PHE A 750 6.00 3.05 -13.50
CA PHE A 750 4.80 2.29 -13.87
C PHE A 750 4.42 2.56 -15.33
N SER A 751 3.75 1.58 -15.92
CA SER A 751 3.10 1.73 -17.22
C SER A 751 1.60 1.92 -17.03
N ALA A 752 0.97 2.66 -17.95
CA ALA A 752 -0.46 3.00 -17.84
C ALA A 752 -1.22 2.87 -19.17
N GLY A 753 -2.46 2.40 -19.08
CA GLY A 753 -3.45 2.40 -20.15
C GLY A 753 -4.55 3.41 -19.87
N LEU A 754 -4.81 4.30 -20.84
CA LEU A 754 -5.89 5.27 -20.85
C LEU A 754 -6.90 4.89 -21.94
N SER A 755 -8.08 4.44 -21.53
CA SER A 755 -9.18 4.05 -22.43
C SER A 755 -10.38 4.99 -22.27
N MET A 756 -10.73 5.67 -23.37
CA MET A 756 -11.87 6.58 -23.42
C MET A 756 -13.14 5.86 -23.87
N THR A 757 -14.24 6.10 -23.17
CA THR A 757 -15.53 5.43 -23.42
C THR A 757 -16.69 6.39 -23.24
N LYS A 758 -17.84 6.04 -23.85
CA LYS A 758 -19.09 6.78 -23.66
C LYS A 758 -19.75 6.38 -22.33
N PRO A 759 -20.54 7.28 -21.71
CA PRO A 759 -21.37 6.91 -20.57
C PRO A 759 -22.29 5.73 -20.90
N GLY A 760 -22.59 4.90 -19.90
CA GLY A 760 -23.46 3.72 -20.03
C GLY A 760 -22.80 2.46 -20.63
N MET A 761 -21.52 2.53 -21.03
CA MET A 761 -20.78 1.34 -21.46
C MET A 761 -20.61 0.35 -20.29
N PRO A 762 -20.79 -0.97 -20.52
CA PRO A 762 -20.63 -1.94 -19.46
C PRO A 762 -19.24 -1.94 -18.82
N ILE A 763 -19.20 -1.98 -17.49
CA ILE A 763 -17.96 -1.94 -16.70
C ILE A 763 -16.95 -3.00 -17.14
N ARG A 764 -17.39 -4.24 -17.43
CA ARG A 764 -16.52 -5.31 -17.91
C ARG A 764 -15.79 -4.92 -19.20
N GLN A 765 -16.48 -4.22 -20.09
CA GLN A 765 -15.90 -3.70 -21.33
C GLN A 765 -14.94 -2.54 -21.05
N LEU A 766 -15.25 -1.67 -20.08
CA LEU A 766 -14.31 -0.63 -19.61
C LEU A 766 -12.99 -1.24 -19.14
N ALA A 767 -13.09 -2.28 -18.30
CA ALA A 767 -11.95 -2.99 -17.75
C ALA A 767 -11.10 -3.65 -18.83
N SER A 768 -11.74 -4.41 -19.73
CA SER A 768 -11.06 -5.07 -20.86
C SER A 768 -10.34 -4.08 -21.76
N LEU A 769 -10.96 -2.93 -22.10
CA LEU A 769 -10.32 -1.92 -22.94
C LEU A 769 -9.14 -1.24 -22.23
N ALA A 770 -9.22 -1.05 -20.91
CA ALA A 770 -8.12 -0.51 -20.12
C ALA A 770 -6.96 -1.49 -19.96
N ASP A 771 -7.25 -2.78 -19.82
CA ASP A 771 -6.27 -3.88 -19.84
C ASP A 771 -5.55 -3.93 -21.19
N ASP A 772 -6.28 -3.95 -22.30
CA ASP A 772 -5.69 -3.93 -23.65
C ASP A 772 -4.78 -2.71 -23.86
N ALA A 773 -5.14 -1.55 -23.28
CA ALA A 773 -4.34 -0.34 -23.36
C ALA A 773 -3.06 -0.43 -22.51
N LEU A 774 -3.15 -0.99 -21.31
CA LEU A 774 -2.01 -1.22 -20.43
C LEU A 774 -1.03 -2.22 -21.05
N ASP A 775 -1.53 -3.32 -21.61
CA ASP A 775 -0.70 -4.33 -22.29
C ASP A 775 0.04 -3.73 -23.49
N LYS A 776 -0.61 -2.87 -24.28
CA LYS A 776 0.05 -2.11 -25.35
C LYS A 776 1.16 -1.20 -24.83
N ALA A 777 0.97 -0.58 -23.66
CA ALA A 777 2.00 0.26 -23.05
C ALA A 777 3.21 -0.60 -22.63
N LYS A 778 2.97 -1.71 -21.93
CA LYS A 778 4.02 -2.63 -21.45
C LYS A 778 4.78 -3.35 -22.58
N THR A 779 4.20 -3.43 -23.78
CA THR A 779 4.78 -4.09 -24.95
C THR A 779 5.41 -3.13 -25.94
N LEU A 780 5.45 -1.83 -25.64
CA LEU A 780 6.13 -0.82 -26.47
C LEU A 780 7.60 -1.20 -26.65
N ARG A 781 8.14 -1.06 -27.88
CA ARG A 781 9.54 -1.36 -28.19
C ARG A 781 10.20 -0.13 -28.80
N ARG A 782 11.37 0.25 -28.28
CA ARG A 782 12.25 1.21 -28.97
C ARG A 782 12.88 0.58 -30.20
N GLU A 783 13.09 1.38 -31.23
CA GLU A 783 13.75 0.93 -32.45
C GLU A 783 15.16 0.41 -32.14
N GLY A 784 15.45 -0.82 -32.56
CA GLY A 784 16.74 -1.48 -32.34
C GLY A 784 16.85 -2.25 -31.01
N SER A 785 15.85 -2.21 -30.11
CA SER A 785 15.83 -3.03 -28.89
C SER A 785 15.00 -4.31 -29.06
N PRO A 786 15.53 -5.49 -28.72
CA PRO A 786 14.76 -6.74 -28.72
C PRO A 786 13.81 -6.87 -27.51
N VAL A 787 14.01 -6.08 -26.45
CA VAL A 787 13.22 -6.11 -25.21
C VAL A 787 12.22 -4.95 -25.21
N ALA A 788 10.99 -5.22 -24.76
CA ALA A 788 9.98 -4.19 -24.57
C ALA A 788 10.47 -3.15 -23.55
N ASP A 789 10.39 -1.89 -23.94
CA ASP A 789 10.65 -0.75 -23.08
C ASP A 789 9.34 -0.42 -22.37
N LYS A 790 9.28 -0.74 -21.08
CA LYS A 790 8.16 -0.37 -20.21
C LYS A 790 8.22 1.15 -19.93
N ASN A 791 7.72 1.66 -18.80
CA ASN A 791 7.72 3.11 -18.53
C ASN A 791 6.94 3.90 -19.60
N ALA A 792 5.78 3.39 -19.98
CA ALA A 792 5.03 3.89 -21.12
C ALA A 792 3.55 4.12 -20.81
N VAL A 793 2.91 4.89 -21.68
CA VAL A 793 1.48 5.16 -21.61
C VAL A 793 0.82 4.95 -22.96
N THR A 794 -0.33 4.26 -22.96
CA THR A 794 -1.21 4.17 -24.12
C THR A 794 -2.39 5.11 -23.95
N CYS A 795 -2.56 6.07 -24.86
CA CYS A 795 -3.71 6.97 -24.88
C CYS A 795 -4.27 7.09 -26.30
N PHE A 796 -5.60 7.03 -26.45
CA PHE A 796 -6.29 7.05 -27.74
C PHE A 796 -5.79 6.03 -28.78
N GLY A 797 -5.30 4.88 -28.28
CA GLY A 797 -4.74 3.79 -29.07
C GLY A 797 -3.30 4.02 -29.56
N CYS A 798 -2.62 5.07 -29.08
CA CYS A 798 -1.22 5.35 -29.36
C CYS A 798 -0.39 5.12 -28.10
N SER A 799 0.65 4.29 -28.20
CA SER A 799 1.58 4.00 -27.11
C SER A 799 2.86 4.80 -27.28
N VAL A 800 3.27 5.49 -26.23
CA VAL A 800 4.46 6.36 -26.18
C VAL A 800 5.14 6.24 -24.83
N ASP A 801 6.43 6.57 -24.75
CA ASP A 801 7.07 6.75 -23.45
C ASP A 801 6.54 8.01 -22.74
N TRP A 802 6.69 8.07 -21.42
CA TRP A 802 6.20 9.20 -20.64
C TRP A 802 6.80 10.56 -21.01
N SER A 803 8.06 10.61 -21.47
CA SER A 803 8.69 11.87 -21.88
C SER A 803 8.06 12.42 -23.17
N GLN A 804 7.77 11.52 -24.11
CA GLN A 804 7.07 11.87 -25.34
C GLN A 804 5.61 12.25 -25.05
N PHE A 805 4.98 11.61 -24.06
CA PHE A 805 3.64 11.99 -23.59
C PHE A 805 3.59 13.42 -23.03
N ASP A 806 4.57 13.81 -22.20
CA ASP A 806 4.67 15.18 -21.68
C ASP A 806 4.79 16.20 -22.82
N GLN A 807 5.65 15.93 -23.80
CA GLN A 807 5.81 16.78 -24.98
C GLN A 807 4.50 16.91 -25.77
N LEU A 808 3.74 15.83 -25.93
CA LEU A 808 2.43 15.84 -26.59
C LEU A 808 1.39 16.67 -25.82
N MET A 809 1.41 16.65 -24.49
CA MET A 809 0.54 17.51 -23.67
C MET A 809 0.94 18.99 -23.78
N GLU A 810 2.23 19.31 -23.88
CA GLU A 810 2.67 20.66 -24.20
C GLU A 810 2.19 21.11 -25.59
N ARG A 811 2.23 20.20 -26.58
CA ARG A 811 1.75 20.49 -27.94
C ARG A 811 0.24 20.74 -27.98
N GLU A 812 -0.54 20.04 -27.15
CA GLU A 812 -1.97 20.33 -26.98
C GLU A 812 -2.21 21.75 -26.49
N ALA A 813 -1.46 22.17 -25.46
CA ALA A 813 -1.53 23.54 -24.94
C ALA A 813 -1.08 24.57 -25.98
N GLY A 814 -0.03 24.26 -26.75
CA GLY A 814 0.45 25.07 -27.88
C GLY A 814 -0.61 25.25 -28.96
N LEU A 815 -1.24 24.15 -29.38
CA LEU A 815 -2.35 24.16 -30.32
C LEU A 815 -3.55 24.96 -29.80
N GLY A 816 -3.86 24.84 -28.50
CA GLY A 816 -4.91 25.63 -27.84
C GLY A 816 -4.64 27.14 -27.89
N ARG A 817 -3.39 27.57 -27.65
CA ARG A 817 -2.99 28.97 -27.80
C ARG A 817 -3.15 29.46 -29.24
N LEU A 818 -2.67 28.70 -30.22
CA LEU A 818 -2.79 29.05 -31.63
C LEU A 818 -4.25 29.10 -32.10
N ALA A 819 -5.08 28.14 -31.66
CA ALA A 819 -6.50 28.11 -31.97
C ALA A 819 -7.21 29.36 -31.43
N SER A 820 -6.87 29.81 -30.22
CA SER A 820 -7.46 30.98 -29.59
C SER A 820 -6.97 32.29 -30.21
N GLN A 821 -5.66 32.43 -30.41
CA GLN A 821 -5.05 33.65 -30.98
C GLN A 821 -5.45 33.87 -32.44
N HIS A 822 -5.53 32.77 -33.21
CA HIS A 822 -5.68 32.86 -34.66
C HIS A 822 -7.02 32.34 -35.18
N ALA A 823 -7.95 31.96 -34.29
CA ALA A 823 -9.27 31.42 -34.64
C ALA A 823 -9.20 30.27 -35.65
N LEU A 824 -8.37 29.26 -35.35
CA LEU A 824 -8.22 28.10 -36.24
C LEU A 824 -9.56 27.37 -36.41
N SER A 825 -10.02 27.20 -37.65
CA SER A 825 -11.25 26.45 -37.91
C SER A 825 -11.12 24.98 -37.50
N THR A 826 -12.18 24.40 -36.94
CA THR A 826 -12.19 22.99 -36.54
C THR A 826 -11.87 22.06 -37.73
N GLY A 827 -12.33 22.38 -38.94
CA GLY A 827 -12.03 21.61 -40.15
C GLY A 827 -10.56 21.62 -40.57
N TYR A 828 -9.82 22.70 -40.25
CA TYR A 828 -8.37 22.72 -40.44
C TYR A 828 -7.71 21.70 -39.51
N VAL A 829 -8.02 21.76 -38.21
CA VAL A 829 -7.48 20.89 -37.17
C VAL A 829 -7.83 19.42 -37.41
N TYR A 830 -9.09 19.10 -37.74
CA TYR A 830 -9.51 17.75 -38.09
C TYR A 830 -8.68 17.15 -39.23
N GLY A 831 -8.39 17.94 -40.26
CA GLY A 831 -7.60 17.43 -41.37
C GLY A 831 -6.11 17.26 -41.08
N LEU A 832 -5.61 17.71 -39.91
CA LEU A 832 -4.27 17.35 -39.44
C LEU A 832 -4.19 15.87 -39.05
N LEU A 833 -5.28 15.25 -38.60
CA LEU A 833 -5.32 13.83 -38.24
C LEU A 833 -4.87 12.94 -39.40
N LEU A 834 -5.34 13.23 -40.62
CA LEU A 834 -4.91 12.52 -41.82
C LEU A 834 -3.40 12.67 -42.07
N LEU A 835 -2.86 13.86 -41.83
CA LEU A 835 -1.42 14.13 -42.02
C LEU A 835 -0.56 13.40 -40.99
N THR A 836 -1.03 13.36 -39.74
CA THR A 836 -0.46 12.58 -38.64
C THR A 836 -0.42 11.08 -38.96
N GLU A 837 -1.51 10.50 -39.49
CA GLU A 837 -1.55 9.10 -39.94
C GLU A 837 -0.62 8.84 -41.13
N MET A 838 -0.56 9.76 -42.09
CA MET A 838 0.38 9.68 -43.20
C MET A 838 1.82 9.70 -42.70
N ALA A 839 2.17 10.62 -41.80
CA ALA A 839 3.51 10.73 -41.23
C ALA A 839 3.94 9.46 -40.48
N GLY A 840 3.06 8.88 -39.66
CA GLY A 840 3.36 7.66 -38.92
C GLY A 840 3.53 6.39 -39.79
N SER A 841 3.10 6.42 -41.05
CA SER A 841 3.14 5.25 -41.95
C SER A 841 4.14 5.38 -43.11
N ILE A 842 5.02 6.40 -43.10
CA ILE A 842 6.01 6.63 -44.17
C ILE A 842 6.89 5.39 -44.41
N ARG A 843 7.35 4.72 -43.35
CA ARG A 843 8.21 3.52 -43.46
C ARG A 843 7.54 2.38 -44.22
N GLN A 844 6.23 2.23 -44.05
CA GLN A 844 5.44 1.20 -44.72
C GLN A 844 4.95 1.66 -46.11
N ARG A 845 4.73 2.98 -46.27
CA ARG A 845 4.16 3.60 -47.47
C ARG A 845 4.90 4.91 -47.78
N PRO A 846 6.04 4.87 -48.51
CA PRO A 846 6.87 6.05 -48.77
C PRO A 846 6.12 7.22 -49.43
N LYS A 847 5.09 6.95 -50.25
CA LYS A 847 4.20 7.97 -50.83
C LYS A 847 3.55 8.90 -49.79
N ASN A 848 3.46 8.47 -48.54
CA ASN A 848 2.88 9.26 -47.47
C ASN A 848 3.78 10.43 -47.05
N ALA A 849 5.04 10.51 -47.50
CA ALA A 849 5.88 11.70 -47.37
C ALA A 849 5.25 12.97 -47.98
N MET A 850 4.24 12.82 -48.86
CA MET A 850 3.40 13.92 -49.36
C MET A 850 2.65 14.70 -48.27
N TRP A 851 2.59 14.21 -47.03
CA TRP A 851 1.97 14.93 -45.93
C TRP A 851 2.58 16.34 -45.74
N TYR A 852 3.89 16.50 -45.95
CA TYR A 852 4.58 17.80 -45.91
C TYR A 852 3.97 18.81 -46.90
N SER A 853 3.83 18.41 -48.16
CA SER A 853 3.26 19.27 -49.20
C SER A 853 1.78 19.58 -48.94
N ARG A 854 1.03 18.60 -48.42
CA ARG A 854 -0.38 18.78 -48.04
C ARG A 854 -0.55 19.72 -46.84
N PHE A 855 0.33 19.62 -45.85
CA PHE A 855 0.38 20.55 -44.72
C PHE A 855 0.63 21.97 -45.21
N ALA A 856 1.71 22.17 -45.98
CA ALA A 856 2.07 23.48 -46.52
C ALA A 856 0.93 24.12 -47.33
N TYR A 857 0.29 23.34 -48.20
CA TYR A 857 -0.85 23.81 -49.00
C TYR A 857 -2.05 24.21 -48.13
N ARG A 858 -2.45 23.36 -47.17
CA ARG A 858 -3.60 23.63 -46.28
C ARG A 858 -3.35 24.87 -45.41
N THR A 859 -2.16 24.96 -44.83
CA THR A 859 -1.73 26.08 -44.00
C THR A 859 -1.69 27.38 -44.81
N ARG A 860 -1.13 27.35 -46.01
CA ARG A 860 -1.09 28.53 -46.89
C ARG A 860 -2.50 29.02 -47.23
N ARG A 861 -3.42 28.11 -47.57
CA ARG A 861 -4.81 28.47 -47.91
C ARG A 861 -5.57 29.10 -46.73
N LEU A 862 -5.34 28.59 -45.51
CA LEU A 862 -5.89 29.18 -44.30
C LEU A 862 -5.37 30.62 -44.11
N VAL A 863 -4.05 30.80 -44.17
CA VAL A 863 -3.36 32.08 -43.99
C VAL A 863 -3.77 33.11 -45.05
N GLU A 864 -3.90 32.69 -46.32
CA GLU A 864 -4.32 33.57 -47.41
C GLU A 864 -5.75 34.09 -47.25
N THR A 865 -6.66 33.22 -46.80
CA THR A 865 -8.06 33.57 -46.56
C THR A 865 -8.18 34.58 -45.42
N ARG A 866 -7.35 34.44 -44.37
CA ARG A 866 -7.41 35.28 -43.17
C ARG A 866 -6.97 36.72 -43.41
N PHE A 867 -5.88 36.93 -44.15
CA PHE A 867 -5.33 38.25 -44.43
C PHE A 867 -5.72 38.76 -45.82
N ARG A 868 -6.92 38.39 -46.31
CA ARG A 868 -7.40 38.82 -47.63
C ARG A 868 -7.72 40.32 -47.66
N GLU A 869 -8.22 40.85 -46.54
CA GLU A 869 -8.74 42.22 -46.40
C GLU A 869 -7.69 43.24 -45.93
N THR A 870 -6.47 42.81 -45.56
CA THR A 870 -5.38 43.71 -45.11
C THR A 870 -4.88 44.60 -46.24
N GLU A 871 -5.27 45.87 -46.32
CA GLU A 871 -4.99 46.76 -47.47
C GLU A 871 -3.50 46.90 -47.84
N ASP A 872 -2.61 47.07 -46.86
CA ASP A 872 -1.15 47.16 -47.10
C ASP A 872 -0.56 45.80 -47.48
N LYS A 873 -0.06 45.72 -48.71
CA LYS A 873 0.57 44.52 -49.30
C LYS A 873 1.82 44.06 -48.52
N THR A 874 2.62 44.99 -48.00
CA THR A 874 3.87 44.69 -47.30
C THR A 874 3.58 44.12 -45.92
N GLU A 875 2.66 44.76 -45.19
CA GLU A 875 2.22 44.29 -43.89
C GLU A 875 1.45 42.96 -44.00
N ARG A 876 0.59 42.81 -45.01
CA ARG A 876 -0.10 41.55 -45.33
C ARG A 876 0.89 40.40 -45.51
N GLU A 877 1.95 40.59 -46.30
CA GLU A 877 2.93 39.53 -46.55
C GLU A 877 3.77 39.21 -45.31
N LYS A 878 4.09 40.22 -44.50
CA LYS A 878 4.79 40.05 -43.22
C LYS A 878 3.94 39.24 -42.22
N GLN A 879 2.67 39.57 -42.07
CA GLN A 879 1.72 38.85 -41.21
C GLN A 879 1.52 37.41 -41.67
N ARG A 880 1.39 37.18 -42.98
CA ARG A 880 1.29 35.83 -43.56
C ARG A 880 2.51 34.98 -43.26
N ARG A 881 3.72 35.50 -43.48
CA ARG A 881 4.97 34.76 -43.22
C ARG A 881 5.11 34.42 -41.75
N ARG A 882 4.81 35.38 -40.86
CA ARG A 882 4.84 35.16 -39.42
C ARG A 882 3.86 34.07 -38.99
N PHE A 883 2.59 34.17 -39.40
CA PHE A 883 1.58 33.19 -39.00
C PHE A 883 1.87 31.80 -39.58
N GLN A 884 2.32 31.73 -40.84
CA GLN A 884 2.73 30.46 -41.45
C GLN A 884 3.94 29.85 -40.73
N ALA A 885 4.91 30.64 -40.30
CA ALA A 885 6.06 30.17 -39.55
C ALA A 885 5.64 29.65 -38.16
N GLU A 886 4.78 30.36 -37.44
CA GLU A 886 4.25 29.93 -36.14
C GLU A 886 3.53 28.58 -36.25
N LEU A 887 2.65 28.41 -37.25
CA LEU A 887 1.96 27.13 -37.50
C LEU A 887 2.92 26.02 -37.92
N ALA A 888 3.91 26.32 -38.77
CA ALA A 888 4.89 25.34 -39.20
C ALA A 888 5.75 24.83 -38.03
N THR A 889 6.22 25.73 -37.17
CA THR A 889 7.01 25.37 -35.99
C THR A 889 6.21 24.49 -35.04
N GLU A 890 5.01 24.93 -34.63
CA GLU A 890 4.26 24.23 -33.58
C GLU A 890 3.60 22.94 -34.07
N ILE A 891 3.03 22.94 -35.28
CA ILE A 891 2.22 21.80 -35.78
C ILE A 891 3.04 20.85 -36.64
N SER A 892 3.93 21.35 -37.50
CA SER A 892 4.77 20.49 -38.35
C SER A 892 5.98 20.00 -37.56
N SER A 893 6.92 20.90 -37.27
CA SER A 893 8.25 20.52 -36.75
C SER A 893 8.19 19.93 -35.34
N LEU A 894 7.55 20.64 -34.40
CA LEU A 894 7.41 20.17 -33.02
C LEU A 894 6.26 19.17 -32.84
N GLY A 895 5.38 19.04 -33.83
CA GLY A 895 4.18 18.18 -33.76
C GLY A 895 4.33 16.91 -34.61
N ILE A 896 3.86 16.98 -35.86
CA ILE A 896 3.74 15.82 -36.75
C ILE A 896 5.11 15.19 -37.07
N GLU A 897 6.17 15.97 -37.24
CA GLU A 897 7.51 15.45 -37.55
C GLU A 897 8.12 14.72 -36.36
N ALA A 898 8.05 15.34 -35.19
CA ALA A 898 8.62 14.80 -33.95
C ALA A 898 7.86 13.56 -33.44
N HIS A 899 6.53 13.53 -33.60
CA HIS A 899 5.68 12.52 -32.96
C HIS A 899 4.97 11.56 -33.93
N GLY A 900 5.02 11.82 -35.25
CA GLY A 900 4.35 10.99 -36.24
C GLY A 900 2.87 10.79 -35.91
N ALA A 901 2.41 9.53 -35.88
CA ALA A 901 1.04 9.17 -35.53
C ALA A 901 0.64 9.54 -34.10
N ALA A 902 1.59 9.63 -33.16
CA ALA A 902 1.30 9.92 -31.76
C ALA A 902 0.82 11.38 -31.54
N TYR A 903 1.05 12.29 -32.49
CA TYR A 903 0.50 13.64 -32.46
C TYR A 903 -1.04 13.67 -32.39
N LYS A 904 -1.68 12.55 -32.77
CA LYS A 904 -3.12 12.32 -32.58
C LYS A 904 -3.56 12.54 -31.12
N ILE A 905 -2.71 12.22 -30.14
CA ILE A 905 -3.02 12.43 -28.72
C ILE A 905 -3.28 13.92 -28.45
N ALA A 906 -2.39 14.80 -28.90
CA ALA A 906 -2.55 16.25 -28.76
C ALA A 906 -3.80 16.76 -29.51
N LEU A 907 -3.99 16.29 -30.74
CA LEU A 907 -5.14 16.67 -31.58
C LEU A 907 -6.48 16.26 -30.97
N PHE A 908 -6.62 15.02 -30.50
CA PHE A 908 -7.85 14.53 -29.89
C PHE A 908 -8.16 15.24 -28.58
N THR A 909 -7.16 15.43 -27.71
CA THR A 909 -7.34 16.20 -26.48
C THR A 909 -7.81 17.62 -26.79
N HIS A 910 -7.28 18.28 -27.83
CA HIS A 910 -7.77 19.59 -28.22
C HIS A 910 -9.20 19.55 -28.81
N LEU A 911 -9.44 18.70 -29.81
CA LEU A 911 -10.71 18.62 -30.54
C LEU A 911 -11.89 18.24 -29.65
N TYR A 912 -11.69 17.32 -28.71
CA TYR A 912 -12.74 16.85 -27.82
C TYR A 912 -13.21 17.90 -26.81
N GLN A 913 -12.42 18.95 -26.55
CA GLN A 913 -12.86 20.10 -25.76
C GLN A 913 -13.78 21.06 -26.54
N GLN A 914 -13.79 20.96 -27.88
CA GLN A 914 -14.56 21.87 -28.76
C GLN A 914 -15.83 21.23 -29.32
N ARG A 915 -16.15 20.00 -28.90
CA ARG A 915 -17.30 19.26 -29.39
C ARG A 915 -18.58 19.79 -28.74
N ASP A 916 -19.62 20.03 -29.53
CA ASP A 916 -20.95 20.41 -29.04
C ASP A 916 -21.70 19.21 -28.44
#